data_AF-A0A7G7BFR8-F1
#
_entry.id   AF-A0A7G7BFR8-F1
#
_cell.length_a   1.000
_cell.length_b   1.000
_cell.length_c   1.000
_cell.angle_alpha   90.00
_cell.angle_beta   90.00
_cell.angle_gamma   90.00
#
_symmetry.space_group_name_H-M   'P 1'
#
loop_
_entity.id
_entity.type
_entity.pdbx_description
1 polymer ?
#
loop_
_entity_poly.entity_id
_entity_poly.type
_entity_poly.pdbx_seq_one_letter_code
_entity_poly.pdbx_strand_id
1 'polypeptide(L)'
;MSGRVGRLGSLALSGAVLASLSVVVTAGQALADPPQALPLNAPAADRKWQPAMDYDVNGCYATPAIGPDGTLNPGLKMGGAENGQCRDEVDLDNDNAYSRSRCNQNGWCAYMYGLYFEKDQVSLGIGSAGHTHDWEHVIVWVNEGLDPDRPAYVSTSAHGDYSTRPAEDVAFEGTHPKIVYHKDGGSTHAFRLGDAGEAPENHKGAWQYPDLVGWDGYPPDIRDKMVDHDWGDARLALSDTGDSFMNDLEKAQPEGIQFNPGEDYVPPRSDDPDTPTLPDLRIMPLGDSITYGVGSSTNAGYRRPLQYLLKMLSPTVSLNMVGTRQSGPSGMDRDHEGVSGDRIASIAQRASCSVTKYKPNVVALHAGTNDMRDEFVGDLSSAPERLAVLIDQVVSASPQATVLVATLVPATKANLQPRIDAYNAEIRQVVEQRRNRGWHVRLVDMSALVKPEDLSQPAHPGDNGYLKMAVGWAGAILDAHEDGWLQDPAEPIADRACSSDETDDDVDVPLGDGWRALGVIAPGMDSPTGRTDIVELDGDDRGDYVRIANDGSVRAALNTPGSVPGKPDWVEQGTISPGRGHSAEAVRFADVTGDGRDDYLLVGTEGSVRAWQNNGPGAADGPYHWTDLGIIAPGVSGTTREALRFADVDGDGRDDYLRTSDSGAVHAYLNTPTSAGAIHWTEHLHWAPGVSYGTRDKLRLADVNGDRRADYLMVDSTGRTHAYINDGGGGAGGFTPYLNFASPTSALPGAKTTFRDISGDGKADYVTIYDGGSVSAWLNRGGNIGGI
;
A
#
# COMPACT_ATOMS: atom_id res chain seq x y z
N MET A 1 28.35 -83.87 -28.49
CA MET A 1 27.78 -83.77 -27.13
C MET A 1 26.38 -83.19 -27.29
N SER A 2 25.36 -84.03 -27.45
CA SER A 2 24.48 -84.56 -26.38
C SER A 2 23.74 -83.42 -25.67
N GLY A 3 22.41 -83.30 -25.66
CA GLY A 3 21.33 -84.15 -26.14
C GLY A 3 20.04 -83.30 -26.19
N ARG A 4 19.13 -83.58 -27.13
CA ARG A 4 17.98 -84.52 -27.01
C ARG A 4 16.79 -83.89 -26.27
N VAL A 5 15.51 -84.09 -26.60
CA VAL A 5 14.75 -84.84 -27.63
C VAL A 5 13.27 -84.53 -27.36
N GLY A 6 12.40 -84.60 -28.39
CA GLY A 6 10.96 -84.87 -28.23
C GLY A 6 10.08 -84.01 -29.15
N ARG A 7 9.83 -84.30 -30.45
CA ARG A 7 8.93 -85.35 -31.04
C ARG A 7 7.52 -85.29 -30.42
N LEU A 8 6.39 -85.29 -31.13
CA LEU A 8 5.95 -85.92 -32.39
C LEU A 8 4.58 -85.30 -32.78
N GLY A 9 4.30 -85.08 -34.08
CA GLY A 9 3.21 -85.79 -34.79
C GLY A 9 2.22 -84.77 -35.37
N SER A 10 2.15 -84.47 -36.68
CA SER A 10 1.85 -85.27 -37.89
C SER A 10 0.35 -85.46 -38.18
N LEU A 11 -0.04 -85.01 -39.39
CA LEU A 11 -1.14 -85.49 -40.25
C LEU A 11 -2.58 -85.06 -39.89
N ALA A 12 -3.48 -84.68 -40.80
CA ALA A 12 -3.44 -84.51 -42.25
C ALA A 12 -4.81 -84.03 -42.80
N LEU A 13 -4.82 -83.68 -44.11
CA LEU A 13 -5.93 -83.80 -45.08
C LEU A 13 -7.08 -82.77 -44.96
N SER A 14 -7.63 -82.14 -46.01
CA SER A 14 -7.64 -82.38 -47.46
C SER A 14 -8.18 -81.15 -48.24
N GLY A 15 -7.80 -81.05 -49.52
CA GLY A 15 -8.68 -80.71 -50.67
C GLY A 15 -9.14 -79.25 -50.80
N ALA A 16 -8.68 -78.42 -51.74
CA ALA A 16 -8.73 -78.48 -53.22
C ALA A 16 -9.80 -77.54 -53.80
N VAL A 17 -9.42 -76.92 -54.94
CA VAL A 17 -10.26 -76.42 -56.05
C VAL A 17 -10.50 -74.90 -56.16
N LEU A 18 -9.86 -74.35 -57.20
CA LEU A 18 -10.18 -73.25 -58.11
C LEU A 18 -10.90 -71.98 -57.61
N ALA A 19 -10.28 -70.82 -57.88
CA ALA A 19 -11.02 -69.65 -58.35
C ALA A 19 -10.17 -68.80 -59.30
N SER A 20 -10.64 -68.77 -60.53
CA SER A 20 -10.27 -67.90 -61.65
C SER A 20 -10.50 -66.42 -61.35
N LEU A 21 -9.59 -65.59 -61.86
CA LEU A 21 -9.71 -64.14 -61.97
C LEU A 21 -11.07 -63.74 -62.56
N SER A 22 -11.82 -62.93 -61.82
CA SER A 22 -12.84 -62.02 -62.34
C SER A 22 -12.72 -60.75 -61.52
N VAL A 23 -12.27 -59.68 -62.17
CA VAL A 23 -12.15 -58.34 -61.60
C VAL A 23 -13.55 -57.88 -61.22
N VAL A 24 -13.84 -57.90 -59.92
CA VAL A 24 -14.85 -57.02 -59.34
C VAL A 24 -14.10 -55.74 -59.02
N VAL A 25 -14.38 -54.68 -59.78
CA VAL A 25 -14.06 -53.32 -59.36
C VAL A 25 -14.96 -53.04 -58.16
N THR A 26 -14.53 -53.44 -56.97
CA THR A 26 -14.98 -52.74 -55.77
C THR A 26 -14.21 -51.44 -55.77
N ALA A 27 -14.89 -50.35 -56.06
CA ALA A 27 -14.41 -49.03 -55.70
C ALA A 27 -13.93 -49.13 -54.25
N GLY A 28 -12.61 -49.04 -54.04
CA GLY A 28 -12.06 -48.99 -52.71
C GLY A 28 -12.68 -47.79 -52.03
N GLN A 29 -13.55 -48.02 -51.05
CA GLN A 29 -13.76 -47.06 -50.00
C GLN A 29 -12.46 -47.04 -49.19
N ALA A 30 -11.47 -46.33 -49.71
CA ALA A 30 -10.46 -45.73 -48.86
C ALA A 30 -11.14 -44.47 -48.29
N LEU A 31 -11.98 -44.67 -47.27
CA LEU A 31 -12.33 -43.59 -46.36
C LEU A 31 -11.04 -43.37 -45.57
N ALA A 32 -10.40 -42.24 -45.79
CA ALA A 32 -9.16 -41.93 -45.09
C ALA A 32 -9.53 -41.68 -43.63
N ASP A 33 -9.05 -42.53 -42.72
CA ASP A 33 -9.06 -42.23 -41.29
C ASP A 33 -8.41 -40.84 -41.08
N PRO A 34 -8.81 -40.09 -40.05
CA PRO A 34 -8.14 -38.85 -39.68
C PRO A 34 -6.63 -39.07 -39.63
N PRO A 35 -5.81 -38.09 -40.05
CA PRO A 35 -4.37 -38.23 -39.92
C PRO A 35 -4.00 -38.42 -38.44
N GLN A 36 -2.81 -39.00 -38.22
CA GLN A 36 -2.29 -39.14 -36.87
C GLN A 36 -2.16 -37.75 -36.21
N ALA A 37 -2.58 -37.64 -34.96
CA ALA A 37 -2.44 -36.42 -34.17
C ALA A 37 -0.97 -35.97 -34.08
N LEU A 38 -0.77 -34.66 -34.13
CA LEU A 38 0.49 -34.05 -33.73
C LEU A 38 0.67 -34.23 -32.21
N PRO A 39 1.91 -34.49 -31.74
CA PRO A 39 2.14 -34.57 -30.30
C PRO A 39 1.91 -33.21 -29.64
N LEU A 40 1.43 -33.23 -28.39
CA LEU A 40 1.34 -32.02 -27.56
C LEU A 40 2.67 -31.22 -27.62
N ASN A 41 2.57 -29.99 -28.09
CA ASN A 41 3.67 -29.04 -28.16
C ASN A 41 3.13 -27.61 -28.07
N ALA A 42 2.66 -27.23 -26.89
CA ALA A 42 2.14 -25.89 -26.60
C ALA A 42 2.85 -25.27 -25.39
N PRO A 43 2.99 -23.93 -25.34
CA PRO A 43 3.50 -23.23 -24.17
C PRO A 43 2.75 -23.63 -22.90
N ALA A 44 3.41 -23.51 -21.74
CA ALA A 44 2.78 -23.84 -20.45
C ALA A 44 1.54 -22.97 -20.17
N ALA A 45 1.56 -21.70 -20.59
CA ALA A 45 0.43 -20.79 -20.42
C ALA A 45 -0.78 -21.22 -21.26
N ASP A 46 -0.59 -21.57 -22.52
CA ASP A 46 -1.64 -22.12 -23.39
C ASP A 46 -2.27 -23.39 -22.80
N ARG A 47 -1.46 -24.28 -22.19
CA ARG A 47 -1.96 -25.50 -21.54
C ARG A 47 -2.73 -25.21 -20.26
N LYS A 48 -2.30 -24.22 -19.48
CA LYS A 48 -2.96 -23.82 -18.23
C LYS A 48 -4.40 -23.39 -18.47
N TRP A 49 -4.67 -22.69 -19.57
CA TRP A 49 -5.98 -22.12 -19.86
C TRP A 49 -6.81 -22.94 -20.86
N GLN A 50 -6.32 -24.12 -21.25
CA GLN A 50 -6.97 -24.99 -22.24
C GLN A 50 -8.42 -25.32 -21.84
N PRO A 51 -9.40 -25.24 -22.75
CA PRO A 51 -10.77 -25.66 -22.45
C PRO A 51 -10.88 -27.16 -22.13
N ALA A 52 -11.75 -27.47 -21.17
CA ALA A 52 -12.19 -28.83 -20.89
C ALA A 52 -13.37 -29.15 -21.83
N MET A 53 -13.18 -30.10 -22.75
CA MET A 53 -14.11 -30.34 -23.85
C MET A 53 -15.10 -31.47 -23.56
N ASP A 54 -16.35 -31.26 -23.98
CA ASP A 54 -17.32 -32.33 -24.19
C ASP A 54 -18.02 -32.16 -25.55
N TYR A 55 -18.66 -33.23 -26.00
CA TYR A 55 -19.31 -33.30 -27.30
C TYR A 55 -20.68 -33.97 -27.14
N ASP A 56 -21.77 -33.24 -27.41
CA ASP A 56 -23.13 -33.78 -27.35
C ASP A 56 -23.29 -34.95 -28.34
N VAL A 57 -24.23 -35.87 -28.08
CA VAL A 57 -24.45 -37.09 -28.90
C VAL A 57 -24.69 -36.84 -30.40
N ASN A 58 -25.05 -35.61 -30.78
CA ASN A 58 -25.36 -35.20 -32.15
C ASN A 58 -24.16 -34.61 -32.93
N GLY A 59 -23.01 -34.40 -32.30
CA GLY A 59 -21.79 -33.88 -32.94
C GLY A 59 -20.69 -34.91 -33.17
N CYS A 60 -19.79 -34.60 -34.11
CA CYS A 60 -18.51 -35.30 -34.30
C CYS A 60 -17.54 -35.03 -33.13
N TYR A 61 -16.54 -35.89 -32.97
CA TYR A 61 -15.35 -35.58 -32.18
C TYR A 61 -14.40 -34.70 -32.96
N ALA A 62 -13.61 -33.90 -32.24
CA ALA A 62 -12.52 -33.15 -32.84
C ALA A 62 -11.49 -34.14 -33.40
N THR A 63 -10.87 -33.78 -34.52
CA THR A 63 -9.85 -34.60 -35.19
C THR A 63 -8.64 -33.77 -35.58
N PRO A 64 -7.49 -34.40 -35.88
CA PRO A 64 -6.33 -33.70 -36.39
C PRO A 64 -6.64 -33.16 -37.80
N ALA A 65 -6.42 -31.87 -38.01
CA ALA A 65 -6.53 -31.21 -39.30
C ALA A 65 -5.32 -31.53 -40.20
N ILE A 66 -4.18 -31.88 -39.61
CA ILE A 66 -2.95 -32.21 -40.32
C ILE A 66 -2.09 -33.18 -39.51
N GLY A 67 -1.46 -34.15 -40.18
CA GLY A 67 -0.55 -35.10 -39.55
C GLY A 67 0.92 -34.62 -39.48
N PRO A 68 1.79 -35.33 -38.72
CA PRO A 68 3.23 -35.03 -38.62
C PRO A 68 3.98 -35.04 -39.95
N ASP A 69 3.45 -35.72 -40.98
CA ASP A 69 4.01 -35.78 -42.34
C ASP A 69 3.48 -34.68 -43.27
N GLY A 70 2.56 -33.85 -42.77
CA GLY A 70 1.89 -32.79 -43.51
C GLY A 70 0.69 -33.26 -44.34
N THR A 71 0.19 -34.47 -44.11
CA THR A 71 -1.07 -34.95 -44.70
C THR A 71 -2.23 -34.18 -44.07
N LEU A 72 -2.93 -33.37 -44.87
CA LEU A 72 -4.14 -32.65 -44.45
C LEU A 72 -5.32 -33.60 -44.33
N ASN A 73 -6.19 -33.35 -43.35
CA ASN A 73 -7.42 -34.08 -43.19
C ASN A 73 -8.37 -33.78 -44.36
N PRO A 74 -8.81 -34.81 -45.12
CA PRO A 74 -9.65 -34.59 -46.31
C PRO A 74 -11.10 -34.21 -45.99
N GLY A 75 -11.49 -34.23 -44.72
CA GLY A 75 -12.86 -34.06 -44.25
C GLY A 75 -13.76 -35.22 -44.62
N LEU A 76 -15.01 -35.16 -44.17
CA LEU A 76 -16.05 -36.12 -44.49
C LEU A 76 -17.08 -35.49 -45.42
N LYS A 77 -17.42 -36.22 -46.48
CA LYS A 77 -18.51 -35.81 -47.38
C LYS A 77 -19.85 -35.81 -46.65
N MET A 78 -20.69 -34.84 -46.97
CA MET A 78 -22.06 -34.73 -46.45
C MET A 78 -22.93 -35.95 -46.84
N GLY A 79 -23.79 -36.40 -45.92
CA GLY A 79 -24.72 -37.53 -46.09
C GLY A 79 -24.46 -38.68 -45.11
N GLY A 80 -25.52 -39.40 -44.72
CA GLY A 80 -25.47 -40.42 -43.65
C GLY A 80 -25.98 -39.89 -42.30
N ALA A 81 -25.61 -40.55 -41.19
CA ALA A 81 -25.90 -40.06 -39.84
C ALA A 81 -25.08 -38.79 -39.52
N GLU A 82 -25.63 -37.88 -38.70
CA GLU A 82 -24.96 -36.61 -38.32
C GLU A 82 -23.59 -36.88 -37.68
N ASN A 83 -23.51 -37.88 -36.80
CA ASN A 83 -22.28 -38.39 -36.18
C ASN A 83 -21.68 -39.63 -36.88
N GLY A 84 -22.16 -40.00 -38.07
CA GLY A 84 -21.70 -41.20 -38.76
C GLY A 84 -20.25 -41.07 -39.22
N GLN A 85 -19.39 -41.99 -38.77
CA GLN A 85 -17.96 -42.10 -39.12
C GLN A 85 -17.04 -41.00 -38.56
N CYS A 86 -17.47 -40.26 -37.52
CA CYS A 86 -16.68 -39.18 -36.90
C CYS A 86 -16.84 -39.10 -35.37
N ARG A 87 -17.30 -40.18 -34.74
CA ARG A 87 -17.59 -40.23 -33.28
C ARG A 87 -17.26 -41.62 -32.72
N ASP A 88 -16.28 -42.32 -33.28
CA ASP A 88 -15.84 -43.58 -32.72
C ASP A 88 -14.98 -43.32 -31.47
N GLU A 89 -14.99 -44.23 -30.49
CA GLU A 89 -14.24 -44.02 -29.24
C GLU A 89 -12.74 -43.79 -29.48
N VAL A 90 -12.19 -44.39 -30.54
CA VAL A 90 -10.78 -44.22 -30.94
C VAL A 90 -10.46 -42.82 -31.45
N ASP A 91 -11.46 -42.08 -31.96
CA ASP A 91 -11.26 -40.71 -32.44
C ASP A 91 -10.98 -39.76 -31.25
N LEU A 92 -11.51 -40.06 -30.06
CA LEU A 92 -11.15 -39.34 -28.82
C LEU A 92 -9.72 -39.60 -28.36
N ASP A 93 -9.11 -40.70 -28.80
CA ASP A 93 -7.71 -41.02 -28.47
C ASP A 93 -6.75 -40.45 -29.55
N ASN A 94 -7.27 -39.88 -30.64
CA ASN A 94 -6.53 -39.28 -31.75
C ASN A 94 -7.16 -37.93 -32.13
N ASP A 95 -7.00 -36.93 -31.27
CA ASP A 95 -7.48 -35.57 -31.46
C ASP A 95 -6.37 -34.53 -31.29
N ASN A 96 -6.63 -33.32 -31.77
CA ASN A 96 -5.77 -32.16 -31.51
C ASN A 96 -6.62 -30.94 -31.22
N ALA A 97 -6.11 -30.08 -30.35
CA ALA A 97 -6.49 -28.68 -30.28
C ALA A 97 -5.31 -27.81 -30.73
N TYR A 98 -5.61 -26.65 -31.30
CA TYR A 98 -4.61 -25.72 -31.81
C TYR A 98 -4.71 -24.40 -31.06
N SER A 99 -3.62 -23.85 -30.55
CA SER A 99 -3.65 -22.57 -29.83
C SER A 99 -2.85 -21.48 -30.50
N ARG A 100 -3.33 -20.25 -30.36
CA ARG A 100 -2.55 -19.04 -30.61
C ARG A 100 -2.97 -17.99 -29.58
N SER A 101 -1.98 -17.27 -29.07
CA SER A 101 -2.21 -16.25 -28.05
C SER A 101 -1.75 -14.87 -28.52
N ARG A 102 -2.36 -13.86 -27.89
CA ARG A 102 -1.91 -12.46 -27.92
C ARG A 102 -1.95 -11.92 -26.53
N CYS A 103 -0.84 -11.35 -26.08
CA CYS A 103 -0.75 -10.67 -24.81
C CYS A 103 -0.46 -9.20 -25.04
N ASN A 104 -0.98 -8.33 -24.19
CA ASN A 104 -0.62 -6.93 -24.14
C ASN A 104 0.23 -6.64 -22.91
N GLN A 105 1.01 -5.57 -22.96
CA GLN A 105 1.82 -5.07 -21.84
C GLN A 105 0.99 -4.77 -20.59
N ASN A 106 -0.31 -4.54 -20.75
CA ASN A 106 -1.22 -4.34 -19.64
C ASN A 106 -1.65 -5.63 -18.91
N GLY A 107 -1.08 -6.77 -19.28
CA GLY A 107 -1.28 -8.06 -18.62
C GLY A 107 -2.51 -8.84 -19.10
N TRP A 108 -3.32 -8.27 -19.99
CA TRP A 108 -4.37 -9.02 -20.67
C TRP A 108 -3.76 -9.94 -21.72
N CYS A 109 -4.19 -11.19 -21.70
CA CYS A 109 -3.86 -12.19 -22.71
C CYS A 109 -5.15 -12.85 -23.21
N ALA A 110 -5.26 -12.99 -24.52
CA ALA A 110 -6.27 -13.79 -25.19
C ALA A 110 -5.62 -15.10 -25.66
N TYR A 111 -6.12 -16.23 -25.17
CA TYR A 111 -5.73 -17.56 -25.63
C TYR A 111 -6.85 -18.12 -26.49
N MET A 112 -6.65 -18.14 -27.81
CA MET A 112 -7.60 -18.73 -28.75
C MET A 112 -7.25 -20.19 -28.99
N TYR A 113 -8.24 -21.06 -28.88
CA TYR A 113 -8.16 -22.49 -29.13
C TYR A 113 -9.07 -22.83 -30.29
N GLY A 114 -8.53 -23.39 -31.36
CA GLY A 114 -9.27 -23.91 -32.51
C GLY A 114 -9.35 -25.44 -32.45
N LEU A 115 -10.52 -25.99 -32.74
CA LEU A 115 -10.73 -27.42 -32.94
C LEU A 115 -11.32 -27.66 -34.32
N TYR A 116 -10.84 -28.72 -34.97
CA TYR A 116 -11.27 -29.10 -36.31
C TYR A 116 -12.19 -30.31 -36.26
N PHE A 117 -13.29 -30.24 -37.01
CA PHE A 117 -14.22 -31.35 -37.21
C PHE A 117 -14.33 -31.65 -38.70
N GLU A 118 -14.47 -32.93 -39.05
CA GLU A 118 -14.40 -33.34 -40.46
C GLU A 118 -15.64 -32.90 -41.28
N LYS A 119 -16.74 -32.56 -40.60
CA LYS A 119 -18.00 -32.09 -41.18
C LYS A 119 -18.85 -31.34 -40.16
N ASP A 120 -19.70 -30.47 -40.68
CA ASP A 120 -20.81 -29.86 -39.95
C ASP A 120 -22.11 -30.02 -40.75
N GLN A 121 -23.06 -30.79 -40.21
CA GLN A 121 -24.26 -31.24 -40.93
C GLN A 121 -25.54 -30.94 -40.15
N VAL A 122 -26.47 -30.23 -40.80
CA VAL A 122 -27.72 -29.70 -40.20
C VAL A 122 -28.85 -30.76 -40.13
N SER A 123 -28.87 -31.76 -41.02
CA SER A 123 -29.94 -32.79 -41.03
C SER A 123 -29.54 -34.14 -41.67
N LEU A 124 -30.31 -35.20 -41.37
CA LEU A 124 -30.14 -36.57 -41.91
C LEU A 124 -30.65 -36.71 -43.35
N GLY A 125 -29.83 -37.28 -44.26
CA GLY A 125 -30.27 -37.77 -45.58
C GLY A 125 -29.48 -37.26 -46.78
N ILE A 126 -29.82 -37.76 -47.98
CA ILE A 126 -29.20 -37.35 -49.25
C ILE A 126 -29.69 -35.92 -49.57
N GLY A 127 -28.81 -34.93 -49.48
CA GLY A 127 -29.14 -33.51 -49.68
C GLY A 127 -29.14 -32.65 -48.40
N SER A 128 -28.44 -33.08 -47.34
CA SER A 128 -28.29 -32.34 -46.10
C SER A 128 -27.57 -30.99 -46.31
N ALA A 129 -28.14 -29.91 -45.78
CA ALA A 129 -27.46 -28.62 -45.63
C ALA A 129 -26.32 -28.74 -44.61
N GLY A 130 -25.19 -28.08 -44.87
CA GLY A 130 -23.94 -28.21 -44.11
C GLY A 130 -22.72 -28.15 -45.04
N HIS A 131 -21.52 -28.28 -44.50
CA HIS A 131 -20.26 -28.25 -45.25
C HIS A 131 -19.25 -29.27 -44.75
N THR A 132 -18.39 -29.71 -45.68
CA THR A 132 -17.19 -30.50 -45.36
C THR A 132 -16.21 -29.57 -44.66
N HIS A 133 -15.53 -30.08 -43.62
CA HIS A 133 -14.73 -29.30 -42.67
C HIS A 133 -15.58 -28.42 -41.76
N ASP A 134 -15.10 -28.26 -40.53
CA ASP A 134 -15.60 -27.29 -39.59
C ASP A 134 -14.48 -26.87 -38.63
N TRP A 135 -14.52 -25.61 -38.20
CA TRP A 135 -13.54 -25.00 -37.32
C TRP A 135 -14.26 -24.12 -36.30
N GLU A 136 -14.22 -24.55 -35.04
CA GLU A 136 -14.79 -23.82 -33.92
C GLU A 136 -13.69 -23.35 -32.97
N HIS A 137 -13.96 -22.24 -32.28
CA HIS A 137 -12.98 -21.49 -31.51
C HIS A 137 -13.49 -21.11 -30.12
N VAL A 138 -12.61 -21.25 -29.14
CA VAL A 138 -12.80 -20.72 -27.78
C VAL A 138 -11.72 -19.70 -27.52
N ILE A 139 -12.07 -18.51 -27.02
CA ILE A 139 -11.10 -17.53 -26.57
C ILE A 139 -11.21 -17.39 -25.06
N VAL A 140 -10.10 -17.66 -24.36
CA VAL A 140 -9.99 -17.50 -22.92
C VAL A 140 -9.24 -16.22 -22.64
N TRP A 141 -9.95 -15.25 -22.06
CA TRP A 141 -9.42 -13.93 -21.73
C TRP A 141 -8.94 -13.94 -20.29
N VAL A 142 -7.64 -13.82 -20.11
CA VAL A 142 -7.01 -13.90 -18.79
C VAL A 142 -6.25 -12.62 -18.50
N ASN A 143 -6.25 -12.27 -17.23
CA ASN A 143 -5.31 -11.33 -16.68
C ASN A 143 -4.87 -11.92 -15.35
N GLU A 144 -3.73 -12.60 -15.34
CA GLU A 144 -3.29 -13.29 -14.12
C GLU A 144 -2.92 -12.30 -13.00
N GLY A 145 -2.71 -11.03 -13.36
CA GLY A 145 -2.62 -9.94 -12.42
C GLY A 145 -3.92 -9.70 -11.66
N LEU A 146 -5.07 -9.90 -12.31
CA LEU A 146 -6.38 -9.89 -11.66
C LEU A 146 -6.62 -11.19 -10.90
N ASP A 147 -6.48 -12.34 -11.56
CA ASP A 147 -6.56 -13.66 -10.94
C ASP A 147 -5.69 -14.70 -11.69
N PRO A 148 -4.59 -15.22 -11.10
CA PRO A 148 -3.69 -16.17 -11.74
C PRO A 148 -4.26 -17.57 -11.82
N ASP A 149 -5.35 -17.86 -11.11
CA ASP A 149 -5.97 -19.19 -11.07
C ASP A 149 -7.34 -19.21 -11.76
N ARG A 150 -7.78 -18.08 -12.35
CA ARG A 150 -9.09 -18.01 -12.98
C ARG A 150 -9.09 -17.06 -14.19
N PRO A 151 -9.64 -17.49 -15.35
CA PRO A 151 -9.91 -16.56 -16.44
C PRO A 151 -10.88 -15.47 -16.03
N ALA A 152 -10.86 -14.33 -16.71
CA ALA A 152 -11.81 -13.25 -16.47
C ALA A 152 -13.05 -13.37 -17.37
N TYR A 153 -12.86 -13.79 -18.63
CA TYR A 153 -13.93 -14.00 -19.59
C TYR A 153 -13.64 -15.21 -20.49
N VAL A 154 -14.70 -15.79 -21.04
CA VAL A 154 -14.63 -16.87 -22.03
C VAL A 154 -15.56 -16.52 -23.18
N SER A 155 -15.05 -16.59 -24.40
CA SER A 155 -15.82 -16.41 -25.63
C SER A 155 -15.92 -17.73 -26.37
N THR A 156 -17.12 -18.13 -26.76
CA THR A 156 -17.35 -19.29 -27.63
C THR A 156 -17.83 -18.84 -29.00
N SER A 157 -17.29 -19.43 -30.06
CA SER A 157 -17.77 -19.18 -31.42
C SER A 157 -19.13 -19.84 -31.67
N ALA A 158 -19.95 -19.14 -32.43
CA ALA A 158 -21.17 -19.66 -33.01
C ALA A 158 -21.42 -18.94 -34.34
N HIS A 159 -21.40 -19.69 -35.45
CA HIS A 159 -21.76 -19.19 -36.79
C HIS A 159 -20.95 -17.97 -37.26
N GLY A 160 -19.68 -17.88 -36.88
CA GLY A 160 -18.77 -16.77 -37.25
C GLY A 160 -18.85 -15.52 -36.35
N ASP A 161 -19.71 -15.55 -35.33
CA ASP A 161 -19.77 -14.58 -34.24
C ASP A 161 -19.28 -15.23 -32.92
N TYR A 162 -19.15 -14.41 -31.86
CA TYR A 162 -18.75 -14.86 -30.54
C TYR A 162 -19.76 -14.47 -29.46
N SER A 163 -20.02 -15.40 -28.54
CA SER A 163 -20.72 -15.12 -27.29
C SER A 163 -19.71 -15.05 -26.15
N THR A 164 -19.49 -13.86 -25.61
CA THR A 164 -18.56 -13.62 -24.49
C THR A 164 -19.30 -13.60 -23.16
N ARG A 165 -18.79 -14.36 -22.18
CA ARG A 165 -19.35 -14.46 -20.83
C ARG A 165 -18.29 -14.15 -19.77
N PRO A 166 -18.63 -13.42 -18.69
CA PRO A 166 -17.73 -13.28 -17.55
C PRO A 166 -17.54 -14.63 -16.87
N ALA A 167 -16.37 -14.85 -16.27
CA ALA A 167 -16.03 -16.14 -15.66
C ALA A 167 -16.95 -16.55 -14.50
N GLU A 168 -17.76 -15.65 -13.94
CA GLU A 168 -18.79 -16.00 -12.96
C GLU A 168 -19.95 -16.81 -13.54
N ASP A 169 -20.21 -16.67 -14.85
CA ASP A 169 -21.25 -17.41 -15.57
C ASP A 169 -20.73 -18.71 -16.21
N VAL A 170 -19.44 -19.02 -16.02
CA VAL A 170 -18.76 -20.15 -16.67
C VAL A 170 -18.42 -21.23 -15.64
N ALA A 171 -18.72 -22.48 -15.97
CA ALA A 171 -18.28 -23.62 -15.18
C ALA A 171 -16.83 -24.01 -15.53
N PHE A 172 -16.03 -24.39 -14.53
CA PHE A 172 -14.62 -24.74 -14.68
C PHE A 172 -14.28 -26.12 -14.09
N GLU A 173 -13.25 -26.75 -14.63
CA GLU A 173 -12.44 -27.77 -13.95
C GLU A 173 -11.04 -27.20 -13.71
N GLY A 174 -10.71 -26.79 -12.49
CA GLY A 174 -9.50 -26.02 -12.23
C GLY A 174 -9.50 -24.69 -12.99
N THR A 175 -8.51 -24.47 -13.86
CA THR A 175 -8.39 -23.30 -14.74
C THR A 175 -9.07 -23.49 -16.10
N HIS A 176 -9.65 -24.65 -16.36
CA HIS A 176 -10.15 -25.07 -17.66
C HIS A 176 -11.66 -24.77 -17.80
N PRO A 177 -12.08 -23.84 -18.67
CA PRO A 177 -13.50 -23.61 -18.90
C PRO A 177 -14.15 -24.82 -19.55
N LYS A 178 -15.33 -25.21 -19.08
CA LYS A 178 -16.10 -26.33 -19.61
C LYS A 178 -16.85 -25.91 -20.87
N ILE A 179 -16.49 -26.49 -22.01
CA ILE A 179 -17.03 -26.16 -23.32
C ILE A 179 -17.64 -27.41 -23.95
N VAL A 180 -18.83 -27.24 -24.54
CA VAL A 180 -19.55 -28.32 -25.20
C VAL A 180 -19.75 -27.98 -26.67
N TYR A 181 -19.32 -28.89 -27.54
CA TYR A 181 -19.68 -28.88 -28.96
C TYR A 181 -21.08 -29.47 -29.13
N HIS A 182 -22.00 -28.67 -29.64
CA HIS A 182 -23.39 -29.07 -29.78
C HIS A 182 -24.01 -28.59 -31.09
N LYS A 183 -25.14 -29.20 -31.44
CA LYS A 183 -26.00 -28.71 -32.51
C LYS A 183 -26.86 -27.54 -32.05
N ASP A 184 -26.81 -26.40 -32.73
CA ASP A 184 -27.57 -25.20 -32.36
C ASP A 184 -28.97 -25.18 -32.98
N GLY A 185 -29.89 -25.93 -32.35
CA GLY A 185 -31.30 -25.99 -32.77
C GLY A 185 -31.48 -26.49 -34.20
N GLY A 186 -31.96 -25.62 -35.10
CA GLY A 186 -32.16 -25.92 -36.53
C GLY A 186 -30.99 -25.50 -37.42
N SER A 187 -29.88 -25.03 -36.84
CA SER A 187 -28.68 -24.57 -37.53
C SER A 187 -27.57 -25.64 -37.51
N THR A 188 -26.38 -25.22 -37.94
CA THR A 188 -25.07 -25.88 -37.84
C THR A 188 -24.61 -26.03 -36.37
N HIS A 189 -23.48 -26.69 -36.15
CA HIS A 189 -22.91 -26.84 -34.81
C HIS A 189 -22.30 -25.52 -34.31
N ALA A 190 -22.07 -25.44 -32.99
CA ALA A 190 -21.44 -24.32 -32.32
C ALA A 190 -20.86 -24.76 -30.96
N PHE A 191 -20.01 -23.91 -30.38
CA PHE A 191 -19.61 -24.06 -28.98
C PHE A 191 -20.55 -23.32 -28.03
N ARG A 192 -20.90 -24.00 -26.93
CA ARG A 192 -21.54 -23.40 -25.75
C ARG A 192 -20.73 -23.67 -24.48
N LEU A 193 -21.06 -22.93 -23.43
CA LEU A 193 -20.61 -23.24 -22.08
C LEU A 193 -21.33 -24.49 -21.57
N GLY A 194 -20.60 -25.35 -20.84
CA GLY A 194 -21.16 -26.47 -20.10
C GLY A 194 -21.81 -26.00 -18.79
N ASP A 195 -22.90 -26.65 -18.39
CA ASP A 195 -23.56 -26.33 -17.12
C ASP A 195 -22.76 -26.86 -15.92
N ALA A 196 -22.86 -26.18 -14.76
CA ALA A 196 -22.08 -26.50 -13.56
C ALA A 196 -22.26 -27.94 -13.02
N GLY A 197 -23.34 -28.63 -13.40
CA GLY A 197 -23.64 -30.02 -13.05
C GLY A 197 -23.74 -30.98 -14.24
N GLU A 198 -23.37 -30.54 -15.44
CA GLU A 198 -23.41 -31.35 -16.66
C GLU A 198 -22.39 -32.49 -16.59
N ALA A 199 -22.83 -33.70 -16.92
CA ALA A 199 -21.98 -34.88 -17.02
C ALA A 199 -21.62 -35.09 -18.50
N PRO A 200 -20.35 -35.33 -18.85
CA PRO A 200 -19.94 -35.45 -20.24
C PRO A 200 -20.66 -36.58 -21.01
N GLU A 201 -21.11 -36.29 -22.24
CA GLU A 201 -21.84 -37.23 -23.11
C GLU A 201 -20.93 -38.02 -24.08
N ASN A 202 -19.62 -37.77 -24.04
CA ASN A 202 -18.65 -38.53 -24.83
C ASN A 202 -18.43 -39.97 -24.32
N HIS A 203 -17.84 -40.83 -25.16
CA HIS A 203 -17.64 -42.27 -24.88
C HIS A 203 -16.84 -42.56 -23.60
N LYS A 204 -15.99 -41.64 -23.14
CA LYS A 204 -15.18 -41.81 -21.93
C LYS A 204 -15.90 -41.31 -20.65
N GLY A 205 -17.02 -40.60 -20.78
CA GLY A 205 -17.79 -40.06 -19.65
C GLY A 205 -17.00 -39.08 -18.77
N ALA A 206 -16.02 -38.40 -19.34
CA ALA A 206 -15.12 -37.47 -18.67
C ALA A 206 -14.84 -36.26 -19.56
N TRP A 207 -14.49 -35.12 -18.97
CA TRP A 207 -14.05 -33.95 -19.73
C TRP A 207 -12.74 -34.28 -20.44
N GLN A 208 -12.65 -33.92 -21.72
CA GLN A 208 -11.52 -34.26 -22.59
C GLN A 208 -10.57 -33.08 -22.75
N TYR A 209 -9.28 -33.41 -22.92
CA TYR A 209 -8.20 -32.44 -23.09
C TYR A 209 -7.38 -32.86 -24.32
N PRO A 210 -7.78 -32.44 -25.53
CA PRO A 210 -7.07 -32.81 -26.75
C PRO A 210 -5.59 -32.43 -26.70
N ASP A 211 -4.73 -33.19 -27.36
CA ASP A 211 -3.30 -32.86 -27.42
C ASP A 211 -3.11 -31.48 -28.07
N LEU A 212 -2.55 -30.53 -27.30
CA LEU A 212 -2.50 -29.11 -27.66
C LEU A 212 -1.23 -28.76 -28.45
N VAL A 213 -1.42 -28.19 -29.65
CA VAL A 213 -0.35 -27.68 -30.51
C VAL A 213 -0.40 -26.16 -30.54
N GLY A 214 0.62 -25.49 -29.98
CA GLY A 214 0.70 -24.04 -29.99
C GLY A 214 1.19 -23.48 -31.33
N TRP A 215 0.94 -22.20 -31.60
CA TRP A 215 1.25 -21.53 -32.87
C TRP A 215 2.70 -21.67 -33.33
N ASP A 216 3.65 -21.74 -32.41
CA ASP A 216 5.08 -21.93 -32.68
C ASP A 216 5.57 -23.36 -32.36
N GLY A 217 4.65 -24.25 -32.01
CA GLY A 217 4.91 -25.66 -31.67
C GLY A 217 4.77 -26.64 -32.82
N TYR A 218 4.39 -26.16 -34.01
CA TYR A 218 4.31 -27.03 -35.20
C TYR A 218 5.71 -27.48 -35.65
N PRO A 219 5.85 -28.71 -36.19
CA PRO A 219 7.06 -29.07 -36.93
C PRO A 219 7.27 -28.13 -38.15
N PRO A 220 8.51 -28.01 -38.65
CA PRO A 220 8.81 -27.16 -39.81
C PRO A 220 7.86 -27.43 -40.99
N ASP A 221 7.39 -26.36 -41.63
CA ASP A 221 6.48 -26.36 -42.79
C ASP A 221 5.09 -26.99 -42.58
N ILE A 222 4.75 -27.48 -41.38
CA ILE A 222 3.42 -28.07 -41.09
C ILE A 222 2.37 -26.98 -40.87
N ARG A 223 2.70 -25.95 -40.09
CA ARG A 223 1.78 -24.83 -39.82
C ARG A 223 1.33 -24.16 -41.12
N ASP A 224 2.29 -23.78 -41.95
CA ASP A 224 2.01 -22.99 -43.17
C ASP A 224 1.11 -23.79 -44.12
N LYS A 225 1.32 -25.12 -44.26
CA LYS A 225 0.42 -25.99 -45.04
C LYS A 225 -1.02 -25.99 -44.53
N MET A 226 -1.21 -26.00 -43.22
CA MET A 226 -2.54 -26.00 -42.60
C MET A 226 -3.23 -24.64 -42.73
N VAL A 227 -2.46 -23.57 -42.54
CA VAL A 227 -2.92 -22.17 -42.59
C VAL A 227 -3.25 -21.72 -44.01
N ASP A 228 -2.47 -22.16 -45.00
CA ASP A 228 -2.67 -21.84 -46.43
C ASP A 228 -3.73 -22.74 -47.10
N HIS A 229 -4.23 -23.76 -46.40
CA HIS A 229 -5.23 -24.66 -46.95
C HIS A 229 -6.60 -23.99 -47.06
N ASP A 230 -7.27 -24.22 -48.19
CA ASP A 230 -8.66 -23.83 -48.40
C ASP A 230 -9.58 -24.87 -47.75
N TRP A 231 -10.07 -24.53 -46.55
CA TRP A 231 -11.01 -25.35 -45.78
C TRP A 231 -12.47 -25.23 -46.26
N GLY A 232 -12.70 -24.63 -47.43
CA GLY A 232 -14.04 -24.45 -47.99
C GLY A 232 -14.85 -23.40 -47.23
N ASP A 233 -15.99 -23.80 -46.68
CA ASP A 233 -16.86 -22.90 -45.91
C ASP A 233 -16.37 -22.72 -44.45
N ALA A 234 -15.51 -23.62 -43.96
CA ALA A 234 -14.91 -23.52 -42.64
C ALA A 234 -13.72 -22.54 -42.63
N ARG A 235 -13.53 -21.84 -41.51
CA ARG A 235 -12.49 -20.83 -41.38
C ARG A 235 -11.64 -21.04 -40.14
N LEU A 236 -10.33 -21.23 -40.34
CA LEU A 236 -9.34 -21.24 -39.27
C LEU A 236 -9.08 -19.82 -38.74
N ALA A 237 -9.66 -19.45 -37.60
CA ALA A 237 -9.52 -18.11 -37.03
C ALA A 237 -8.10 -17.79 -36.59
N LEU A 238 -7.29 -18.81 -36.23
CA LEU A 238 -5.89 -18.67 -35.81
C LEU A 238 -4.97 -18.08 -36.90
N SER A 239 -5.41 -18.04 -38.16
CA SER A 239 -4.64 -17.61 -39.34
C SER A 239 -4.35 -16.09 -39.37
N ASP A 240 -3.20 -15.71 -39.94
CA ASP A 240 -2.90 -14.30 -40.29
C ASP A 240 -3.46 -13.90 -41.67
N THR A 241 -3.97 -14.85 -42.45
CA THR A 241 -4.54 -14.57 -43.77
C THR A 241 -5.71 -13.62 -43.64
N GLY A 242 -5.58 -12.43 -44.24
CA GLY A 242 -6.60 -11.37 -44.18
C GLY A 242 -6.86 -10.83 -42.77
N ASP A 243 -5.84 -10.85 -41.90
CA ASP A 243 -5.93 -10.41 -40.50
C ASP A 243 -6.95 -11.20 -39.66
N SER A 244 -7.23 -12.44 -40.08
CA SER A 244 -8.26 -13.30 -39.51
C SER A 244 -8.21 -13.38 -37.98
N PHE A 245 -7.02 -13.65 -37.44
CA PHE A 245 -6.82 -13.79 -36.01
C PHE A 245 -7.10 -12.49 -35.24
N MET A 246 -6.60 -11.35 -35.72
CA MET A 246 -6.82 -10.06 -35.09
C MET A 246 -8.29 -9.65 -35.14
N ASN A 247 -8.95 -9.86 -36.29
CA ASN A 247 -10.36 -9.54 -36.48
C ASN A 247 -11.27 -10.36 -35.56
N ASP A 248 -10.95 -11.62 -35.30
CA ASP A 248 -11.73 -12.48 -34.40
C ASP A 248 -11.53 -12.12 -32.94
N LEU A 249 -10.30 -11.75 -32.55
CA LEU A 249 -10.05 -11.19 -31.22
C LEU A 249 -10.82 -9.88 -31.01
N GLU A 250 -10.85 -8.98 -32.01
CA GLU A 250 -11.61 -7.73 -31.93
C GLU A 250 -13.12 -7.98 -31.79
N LYS A 251 -13.67 -8.94 -32.55
CA LYS A 251 -15.09 -9.32 -32.46
C LYS A 251 -15.46 -9.92 -31.10
N ALA A 252 -14.58 -10.73 -30.52
CA ALA A 252 -14.83 -11.46 -29.28
C ALA A 252 -14.50 -10.65 -28.01
N GLN A 253 -13.76 -9.54 -28.16
CA GLN A 253 -13.24 -8.76 -27.04
C GLN A 253 -14.35 -8.39 -26.03
N PRO A 254 -14.19 -8.75 -24.75
CA PRO A 254 -15.12 -8.36 -23.70
C PRO A 254 -15.28 -6.84 -23.60
N GLU A 255 -16.50 -6.38 -23.34
CA GLU A 255 -16.75 -4.95 -23.11
C GLU A 255 -16.00 -4.47 -21.85
N GLY A 256 -15.30 -3.34 -21.96
CA GLY A 256 -14.63 -2.68 -20.84
C GLY A 256 -13.17 -3.11 -20.58
N ILE A 257 -12.66 -4.15 -21.26
CA ILE A 257 -11.23 -4.47 -21.18
C ILE A 257 -10.42 -3.64 -22.16
N GLN A 258 -9.25 -3.15 -21.73
CA GLN A 258 -8.28 -2.55 -22.64
C GLN A 258 -7.45 -3.67 -23.25
N PHE A 259 -7.78 -4.06 -24.47
CA PHE A 259 -7.02 -5.05 -25.23
C PHE A 259 -6.81 -4.53 -26.65
N ASN A 260 -5.62 -4.72 -27.18
CA ASN A 260 -5.25 -4.37 -28.54
C ASN A 260 -4.83 -5.66 -29.28
N PRO A 261 -5.67 -6.19 -30.19
CA PRO A 261 -5.36 -7.41 -30.95
C PRO A 261 -4.07 -7.32 -31.78
N GLY A 262 -3.64 -6.12 -32.16
CA GLY A 262 -2.42 -5.88 -32.94
C GLY A 262 -1.14 -5.81 -32.10
N GLU A 263 -1.24 -5.80 -30.78
CA GLU A 263 -0.09 -5.85 -29.89
C GLU A 263 0.16 -7.30 -29.45
N ASP A 264 1.39 -7.77 -29.67
CA ASP A 264 1.84 -9.11 -29.26
C ASP A 264 3.05 -8.98 -28.34
N TYR A 265 2.77 -8.70 -27.07
CA TYR A 265 3.76 -8.66 -26.02
C TYR A 265 4.11 -10.09 -25.60
N VAL A 266 5.23 -10.60 -26.12
CA VAL A 266 5.83 -11.84 -25.64
C VAL A 266 6.72 -11.49 -24.44
N PRO A 267 6.44 -12.03 -23.24
CA PRO A 267 7.32 -11.83 -22.09
C PRO A 267 8.74 -12.26 -22.45
N PRO A 268 9.78 -11.47 -22.11
CA PRO A 268 11.15 -11.86 -22.37
C PRO A 268 11.42 -13.23 -21.75
N ARG A 269 12.02 -14.16 -22.51
CA ARG A 269 12.43 -15.43 -21.93
C ARG A 269 13.61 -15.18 -20.98
N SER A 270 13.68 -15.91 -19.88
CA SER A 270 14.73 -15.74 -18.87
C SER A 270 16.17 -15.93 -19.41
N ASP A 271 16.32 -16.46 -20.63
CA ASP A 271 17.57 -16.69 -21.35
C ASP A 271 17.83 -15.71 -22.52
N ASP A 272 16.94 -14.75 -22.77
CA ASP A 272 17.12 -13.71 -23.79
C ASP A 272 18.07 -12.60 -23.27
N PRO A 273 19.24 -12.38 -23.92
CA PRO A 273 20.23 -11.40 -23.49
C PRO A 273 19.74 -9.94 -23.50
N ASP A 274 18.64 -9.64 -24.20
CA ASP A 274 18.03 -8.30 -24.25
C ASP A 274 16.91 -8.10 -23.20
N THR A 275 16.65 -9.10 -22.34
CA THR A 275 15.69 -8.98 -21.23
C THR A 275 16.17 -7.94 -20.21
N PRO A 276 15.36 -6.92 -19.85
CA PRO A 276 15.70 -6.00 -18.77
C PRO A 276 15.93 -6.76 -17.46
N THR A 277 17.18 -6.77 -16.99
CA THR A 277 17.53 -7.29 -15.67
C THR A 277 17.33 -6.19 -14.65
N LEU A 278 16.11 -6.10 -14.13
CA LEU A 278 15.83 -5.21 -13.01
C LEU A 278 16.68 -5.64 -11.80
N PRO A 279 17.18 -4.68 -10.99
CA PRO A 279 17.74 -5.02 -9.68
C PRO A 279 16.67 -5.68 -8.82
N ASP A 280 17.08 -6.28 -7.70
CA ASP A 280 16.12 -6.82 -6.75
C ASP A 280 15.16 -5.69 -6.31
N LEU A 281 13.86 -5.97 -6.28
CA LEU A 281 12.84 -4.96 -5.99
C LEU A 281 12.24 -5.19 -4.61
N ARG A 282 12.47 -4.23 -3.72
CA ARG A 282 11.75 -4.07 -2.47
C ARG A 282 10.80 -2.89 -2.57
N ILE A 283 9.55 -3.19 -2.91
CA ILE A 283 8.53 -2.20 -3.21
C ILE A 283 7.71 -1.91 -1.95
N MET A 284 7.54 -0.65 -1.59
CA MET A 284 6.55 -0.24 -0.59
C MET A 284 5.34 0.39 -1.28
N PRO A 285 4.19 -0.31 -1.36
CA PRO A 285 2.92 0.31 -1.67
C PRO A 285 2.50 1.20 -0.48
N LEU A 286 2.58 2.52 -0.65
CA LEU A 286 2.32 3.51 0.40
C LEU A 286 1.11 4.36 0.04
N GLY A 287 0.10 4.45 0.92
CA GLY A 287 -1.05 5.29 0.63
C GLY A 287 -2.30 5.06 1.46
N ASP A 288 -3.43 5.42 0.87
CA ASP A 288 -4.75 5.34 1.49
C ASP A 288 -5.51 4.03 1.16
N SER A 289 -6.85 4.06 1.22
CA SER A 289 -7.76 2.97 0.86
C SER A 289 -7.53 2.37 -0.52
N ILE A 290 -7.04 3.17 -1.48
CA ILE A 290 -6.78 2.68 -2.84
C ILE A 290 -5.54 1.77 -2.83
N THR A 291 -4.49 2.14 -2.09
CA THR A 291 -3.33 1.27 -1.86
C THR A 291 -3.67 0.03 -1.03
N TYR A 292 -4.59 0.17 -0.06
CA TYR A 292 -5.13 -0.98 0.69
C TYR A 292 -5.80 -2.00 -0.26
N GLY A 293 -6.50 -1.51 -1.29
CA GLY A 293 -7.20 -2.33 -2.29
C GLY A 293 -8.72 -2.33 -2.16
N VAL A 294 -9.30 -1.32 -1.49
CA VAL A 294 -10.77 -1.18 -1.35
C VAL A 294 -11.40 -1.09 -2.74
N GLY A 295 -12.46 -1.87 -2.98
CA GLY A 295 -13.16 -1.89 -4.27
C GLY A 295 -12.67 -2.95 -5.25
N SER A 296 -11.53 -3.61 -4.97
CA SER A 296 -11.12 -4.82 -5.71
C SER A 296 -11.84 -6.07 -5.17
N SER A 297 -12.10 -7.05 -6.04
CA SER A 297 -12.73 -8.33 -5.64
C SER A 297 -11.86 -9.15 -4.69
N THR A 298 -10.56 -8.89 -4.69
CA THR A 298 -9.54 -9.68 -3.97
C THR A 298 -8.97 -8.96 -2.74
N ASN A 299 -9.35 -7.70 -2.50
CA ASN A 299 -8.71 -6.79 -1.53
C ASN A 299 -7.21 -6.55 -1.75
N ALA A 300 -6.67 -6.87 -2.93
CA ALA A 300 -5.27 -6.66 -3.27
C ALA A 300 -5.02 -5.32 -3.99
N GLY A 301 -6.08 -4.73 -4.58
CA GLY A 301 -5.96 -3.53 -5.40
C GLY A 301 -4.97 -3.70 -6.56
N TYR A 302 -4.16 -2.68 -6.84
CA TYR A 302 -3.15 -2.72 -7.90
C TYR A 302 -1.95 -3.63 -7.57
N ARG A 303 -1.78 -4.05 -6.31
CA ARG A 303 -0.56 -4.74 -5.86
C ARG A 303 -0.41 -6.11 -6.51
N ARG A 304 -1.50 -6.88 -6.63
CA ARG A 304 -1.50 -8.19 -7.31
C ARG A 304 -1.13 -8.07 -8.79
N PRO A 305 -1.80 -7.21 -9.60
CA PRO A 305 -1.42 -7.07 -10.99
C PRO A 305 -0.02 -6.48 -11.19
N LEU A 306 0.45 -5.60 -10.30
CA LEU A 306 1.81 -5.08 -10.37
C LEU A 306 2.87 -6.19 -10.18
N GLN A 307 2.68 -7.09 -9.20
CA GLN A 307 3.61 -8.20 -8.99
C GLN A 307 3.68 -9.13 -10.21
N TYR A 308 2.53 -9.42 -10.81
CA TYR A 308 2.47 -10.28 -11.98
C TYR A 308 3.15 -9.64 -13.19
N LEU A 309 2.85 -8.35 -13.48
CA LEU A 309 3.48 -7.61 -14.57
C LEU A 309 5.00 -7.57 -14.43
N LEU A 310 5.54 -7.26 -13.25
CA LEU A 310 6.98 -7.19 -13.04
C LEU A 310 7.69 -8.54 -13.21
N LYS A 311 7.08 -9.63 -12.73
CA LYS A 311 7.61 -10.99 -12.97
C LYS A 311 7.52 -11.41 -14.42
N MET A 312 6.50 -10.95 -15.14
CA MET A 312 6.38 -11.19 -16.58
C MET A 312 7.45 -10.43 -17.37
N LEU A 313 7.69 -9.16 -17.01
CA LEU A 313 8.66 -8.28 -17.66
C LEU A 313 10.12 -8.63 -17.33
N SER A 314 10.37 -9.13 -16.12
CA SER A 314 11.70 -9.53 -15.66
C SER A 314 11.59 -10.85 -14.87
N PRO A 315 11.57 -12.03 -15.54
CA PRO A 315 11.30 -13.32 -14.90
C PRO A 315 12.25 -13.71 -13.78
N THR A 316 13.45 -13.14 -13.77
CA THR A 316 14.48 -13.41 -12.76
C THR A 316 14.47 -12.41 -11.61
N VAL A 317 13.63 -11.38 -11.64
CA VAL A 317 13.61 -10.34 -10.60
C VAL A 317 13.20 -10.93 -9.25
N SER A 318 13.98 -10.67 -8.21
CA SER A 318 13.53 -10.88 -6.84
C SER A 318 12.56 -9.77 -6.48
N LEU A 319 11.31 -10.12 -6.15
CA LEU A 319 10.28 -9.15 -5.81
C LEU A 319 9.78 -9.39 -4.39
N ASN A 320 9.85 -8.34 -3.56
CA ASN A 320 9.37 -8.33 -2.19
C ASN A 320 8.58 -7.03 -1.95
N MET A 321 7.28 -7.13 -1.70
CA MET A 321 6.52 -6.00 -1.20
C MET A 321 6.74 -5.88 0.31
N VAL A 322 6.73 -4.65 0.83
CA VAL A 322 6.97 -4.40 2.25
C VAL A 322 6.01 -3.39 2.83
N GLY A 323 5.73 -3.57 4.10
CA GLY A 323 4.89 -2.68 4.91
C GLY A 323 4.42 -3.40 6.16
N THR A 324 3.74 -2.68 7.03
CA THR A 324 3.26 -3.21 8.31
C THR A 324 1.95 -3.99 8.20
N ARG A 325 1.29 -3.95 7.03
CA ARG A 325 -0.05 -4.53 6.82
C ARG A 325 -0.06 -5.59 5.75
N GLN A 326 -1.05 -6.47 5.84
CA GLN A 326 -1.24 -7.59 4.93
C GLN A 326 -2.69 -7.75 4.50
N SER A 327 -2.98 -7.57 3.20
CA SER A 327 -4.28 -7.88 2.60
C SER A 327 -4.12 -8.42 1.18
N GLY A 328 -5.12 -9.16 0.71
CA GLY A 328 -5.09 -9.89 -0.55
C GLY A 328 -5.24 -11.41 -0.38
N PRO A 329 -5.45 -12.16 -1.48
CA PRO A 329 -5.56 -13.62 -1.50
C PRO A 329 -4.22 -14.30 -1.19
N SER A 330 -4.26 -15.60 -0.90
CA SER A 330 -3.05 -16.43 -0.81
C SER A 330 -2.35 -16.55 -2.16
N GLY A 331 -1.02 -16.69 -2.17
CA GLY A 331 -0.23 -16.89 -3.39
C GLY A 331 0.40 -15.63 -3.99
N MET A 332 0.12 -14.45 -3.42
CA MET A 332 0.84 -13.20 -3.70
C MET A 332 1.62 -12.73 -2.47
N ASP A 333 2.55 -11.80 -2.67
CA ASP A 333 3.07 -11.00 -1.57
C ASP A 333 1.97 -10.05 -1.08
N ARG A 334 1.61 -10.15 0.20
CA ARG A 334 0.47 -9.42 0.76
C ARG A 334 0.87 -8.12 1.44
N ASP A 335 2.16 -7.84 1.59
CA ASP A 335 2.63 -6.72 2.40
C ASP A 335 2.34 -5.36 1.74
N HIS A 336 1.94 -4.37 2.53
CA HIS A 336 1.70 -2.99 2.10
C HIS A 336 1.68 -2.01 3.28
N GLU A 337 1.74 -0.71 2.97
CA GLU A 337 1.56 0.41 3.89
C GLU A 337 0.34 1.28 3.53
N GLY A 338 -0.63 0.68 2.82
CA GLY A 338 -1.95 1.26 2.53
C GLY A 338 -2.94 1.14 3.70
N VAL A 339 -3.66 2.23 4.03
CA VAL A 339 -4.65 2.23 5.12
C VAL A 339 -5.89 3.04 4.74
N SER A 340 -7.07 2.44 4.94
CA SER A 340 -8.33 3.07 4.58
C SER A 340 -8.65 4.29 5.46
N GLY A 341 -9.09 5.38 4.83
CA GLY A 341 -9.50 6.61 5.52
C GLY A 341 -8.37 7.64 5.73
N ASP A 342 -7.12 7.25 5.56
CA ASP A 342 -6.01 8.15 5.89
C ASP A 342 -5.81 9.31 4.91
N ARG A 343 -5.50 10.45 5.51
CA ARG A 343 -5.02 11.65 4.83
C ARG A 343 -3.51 11.58 4.67
N ILE A 344 -2.94 12.50 3.88
CA ILE A 344 -1.50 12.57 3.62
C ILE A 344 -0.67 12.59 4.91
N ALA A 345 -1.13 13.33 5.93
CA ALA A 345 -0.44 13.43 7.23
C ALA A 345 -0.29 12.06 7.93
N SER A 346 -1.38 11.28 8.01
CA SER A 346 -1.38 9.95 8.64
C SER A 346 -0.55 8.94 7.83
N ILE A 347 -0.52 9.08 6.49
CA ILE A 347 0.36 8.30 5.62
C ILE A 347 1.84 8.63 5.92
N ALA A 348 2.17 9.91 6.09
CA ALA A 348 3.51 10.35 6.48
C ALA A 348 3.94 9.85 7.84
N GLN A 349 3.04 9.87 8.83
CA GLN A 349 3.30 9.32 10.15
C GLN A 349 3.73 7.85 10.08
N ARG A 350 3.06 7.01 9.28
CA ARG A 350 3.46 5.60 9.14
C ARG A 350 4.75 5.43 8.34
N ALA A 351 4.92 6.22 7.29
CA ALA A 351 6.11 6.17 6.44
C ALA A 351 7.41 6.40 7.24
N SER A 352 7.38 7.11 8.37
CA SER A 352 8.57 7.37 9.20
C SER A 352 9.15 6.07 9.77
N CYS A 353 8.29 5.17 10.26
CA CYS A 353 8.70 3.85 10.74
C CYS A 353 8.92 2.90 9.59
N SER A 354 7.93 2.75 8.70
CA SER A 354 7.93 1.70 7.70
C SER A 354 9.07 1.88 6.70
N VAL A 355 9.26 3.07 6.12
CA VAL A 355 10.32 3.32 5.12
C VAL A 355 11.69 3.11 5.76
N THR A 356 11.90 3.59 6.99
CA THR A 356 13.16 3.40 7.71
C THR A 356 13.43 1.95 8.06
N LYS A 357 12.40 1.21 8.48
CA LYS A 357 12.50 -0.21 8.84
C LYS A 357 12.80 -1.07 7.62
N TYR A 358 11.94 -0.96 6.61
CA TYR A 358 11.95 -1.89 5.48
C TYR A 358 12.95 -1.47 4.39
N LYS A 359 13.41 -0.21 4.38
CA LYS A 359 14.37 0.33 3.40
C LYS A 359 13.98 -0.05 1.96
N PRO A 360 12.78 0.33 1.50
CA PRO A 360 12.37 0.06 0.12
C PRO A 360 13.29 0.81 -0.85
N ASN A 361 13.61 0.20 -1.99
CA ASN A 361 14.28 0.86 -3.11
C ASN A 361 13.27 1.39 -4.14
N VAL A 362 11.99 1.01 -4.04
CA VAL A 362 10.89 1.59 -4.82
C VAL A 362 9.72 1.89 -3.88
N VAL A 363 9.17 3.10 -3.96
CA VAL A 363 7.95 3.48 -3.24
C VAL A 363 6.87 3.87 -4.22
N ALA A 364 5.75 3.15 -4.21
CA ALA A 364 4.55 3.48 -4.99
C ALA A 364 3.59 4.28 -4.11
N LEU A 365 3.63 5.61 -4.23
CA LEU A 365 2.92 6.55 -3.37
C LEU A 365 1.62 7.06 -4.01
N HIS A 366 0.48 6.68 -3.44
CA HIS A 366 -0.84 7.23 -3.79
C HIS A 366 -1.52 7.82 -2.55
N ALA A 367 -1.50 9.15 -2.42
CA ALA A 367 -1.95 9.85 -1.21
C ALA A 367 -2.70 11.15 -1.52
N GLY A 368 -3.84 11.37 -0.84
CA GLY A 368 -4.60 12.62 -0.88
C GLY A 368 -6.10 12.46 -1.11
N THR A 369 -6.61 11.26 -1.42
CA THR A 369 -8.04 11.05 -1.69
C THR A 369 -8.93 11.50 -0.53
N ASN A 370 -8.51 11.24 0.71
CA ASN A 370 -9.28 11.60 1.89
C ASN A 370 -9.14 13.08 2.27
N ASP A 371 -8.04 13.74 1.91
CA ASP A 371 -7.86 15.19 2.09
C ASP A 371 -8.87 16.01 1.28
N MET A 372 -9.39 15.46 0.18
CA MET A 372 -10.33 16.16 -0.72
C MET A 372 -11.80 16.13 -0.24
N ARG A 373 -12.10 15.45 0.88
CA ARG A 373 -13.47 15.32 1.42
C ARG A 373 -14.03 16.66 1.93
N ASP A 374 -15.36 16.78 1.93
CA ASP A 374 -16.08 17.99 2.37
C ASP A 374 -15.72 18.43 3.79
N GLU A 375 -15.43 17.47 4.67
CA GLU A 375 -15.05 17.68 6.06
C GLU A 375 -13.74 18.49 6.22
N PHE A 376 -12.89 18.52 5.18
CA PHE A 376 -11.53 19.11 5.24
C PHE A 376 -11.33 20.25 4.24
N VAL A 377 -12.40 20.91 3.80
CA VAL A 377 -12.33 22.01 2.81
C VAL A 377 -11.42 23.16 3.28
N GLY A 378 -11.33 23.38 4.60
CA GLY A 378 -10.42 24.37 5.19
C GLY A 378 -8.93 24.08 4.98
N ASP A 379 -8.56 22.83 4.71
CA ASP A 379 -7.18 22.33 4.66
C ASP A 379 -6.71 21.98 3.22
N LEU A 380 -7.52 22.25 2.21
CA LEU A 380 -7.25 21.84 0.82
C LEU A 380 -5.98 22.50 0.25
N SER A 381 -5.77 23.77 0.55
CA SER A 381 -4.64 24.54 -0.01
C SER A 381 -3.28 24.05 0.49
N SER A 382 -3.23 23.38 1.64
CA SER A 382 -2.00 22.84 2.22
C SER A 382 -1.75 21.37 1.85
N ALA A 383 -2.68 20.69 1.18
CA ALA A 383 -2.50 19.29 0.78
C ALA A 383 -1.29 19.04 -0.13
N PRO A 384 -1.01 19.87 -1.18
CA PRO A 384 0.17 19.68 -2.01
C PRO A 384 1.47 19.77 -1.23
N GLU A 385 1.55 20.71 -0.28
CA GLU A 385 2.74 20.87 0.57
C GLU A 385 2.91 19.66 1.52
N ARG A 386 1.82 19.14 2.10
CA ARG A 386 1.88 17.90 2.90
C ARG A 386 2.41 16.72 2.08
N LEU A 387 2.00 16.58 0.81
CA LEU A 387 2.51 15.52 -0.06
C LEU A 387 4.00 15.73 -0.38
N ALA A 388 4.38 16.98 -0.61
CA ALA A 388 5.77 17.39 -0.81
C ALA A 388 6.65 16.95 0.38
N VAL A 389 6.22 17.25 1.61
CA VAL A 389 6.93 16.85 2.84
C VAL A 389 7.01 15.33 2.96
N LEU A 390 5.93 14.61 2.64
CA LEU A 390 5.94 13.14 2.62
C LEU A 390 6.98 12.56 1.64
N ILE A 391 7.06 13.10 0.41
CA ILE A 391 8.07 12.66 -0.58
C ILE A 391 9.48 12.92 -0.03
N ASP A 392 9.73 14.11 0.50
CA ASP A 392 11.01 14.51 1.07
C ASP A 392 11.42 13.58 2.25
N GLN A 393 10.46 13.19 3.08
CA GLN A 393 10.64 12.24 4.17
C GLN A 393 11.02 10.83 3.66
N VAL A 394 10.32 10.33 2.64
CA VAL A 394 10.60 9.00 2.05
C VAL A 394 12.02 8.95 1.49
N VAL A 395 12.40 9.95 0.69
CA VAL A 395 13.76 10.05 0.11
C VAL A 395 14.82 10.14 1.21
N SER A 396 14.55 10.87 2.29
CA SER A 396 15.49 10.99 3.40
C SER A 396 15.64 9.68 4.18
N ALA A 397 14.53 8.97 4.43
CA ALA A 397 14.50 7.73 5.19
C ALA A 397 15.07 6.53 4.40
N SER A 398 14.90 6.52 3.08
CA SER A 398 15.50 5.55 2.17
C SER A 398 16.16 6.26 0.98
N PRO A 399 17.42 6.73 1.11
CA PRO A 399 18.11 7.49 0.06
C PRO A 399 18.35 6.72 -1.25
N GLN A 400 18.23 5.39 -1.22
CA GLN A 400 18.30 4.53 -2.40
C GLN A 400 16.93 4.34 -3.08
N ALA A 401 15.86 4.89 -2.49
CA ALA A 401 14.52 4.75 -3.04
C ALA A 401 14.32 5.62 -4.27
N THR A 402 13.75 5.02 -5.31
CA THR A 402 12.99 5.77 -6.32
C THR A 402 11.54 5.92 -5.84
N VAL A 403 11.05 7.16 -5.78
CA VAL A 403 9.69 7.46 -5.33
C VAL A 403 8.80 7.74 -6.53
N LEU A 404 7.85 6.84 -6.77
CA LEU A 404 6.85 6.94 -7.83
C LEU A 404 5.58 7.54 -7.22
N VAL A 405 5.21 8.75 -7.63
CA VAL A 405 4.11 9.53 -7.03
C VAL A 405 2.94 9.56 -7.99
N ALA A 406 1.80 9.02 -7.57
CA ALA A 406 0.59 9.00 -8.36
C ALA A 406 -0.20 10.31 -8.26
N THR A 407 -0.78 10.76 -9.37
CA THR A 407 -1.99 11.60 -9.29
C THR A 407 -3.15 10.78 -8.71
N LEU A 408 -4.13 11.41 -8.10
CA LEU A 408 -5.35 10.72 -7.65
C LEU A 408 -6.19 10.25 -8.85
N VAL A 409 -6.80 9.07 -8.72
CA VAL A 409 -7.83 8.54 -9.64
C VAL A 409 -9.10 9.41 -9.62
N PRO A 410 -9.94 9.37 -10.68
CA PRO A 410 -11.21 10.10 -10.68
C PRO A 410 -12.19 9.57 -9.62
N ALA A 411 -13.18 10.39 -9.29
CA ALA A 411 -14.27 10.08 -8.37
C ALA A 411 -15.62 10.56 -8.93
N THR A 412 -16.67 9.77 -8.75
CA THR A 412 -18.05 10.13 -9.15
C THR A 412 -18.84 10.78 -8.01
N LYS A 413 -18.26 10.90 -6.81
CA LYS A 413 -18.87 11.61 -5.67
C LYS A 413 -18.98 13.12 -5.96
N ALA A 414 -20.17 13.68 -5.72
CA ALA A 414 -20.43 15.12 -5.90
C ALA A 414 -19.42 15.99 -5.11
N ASN A 415 -18.98 17.09 -5.71
CA ASN A 415 -17.98 18.06 -5.20
C ASN A 415 -16.55 17.52 -5.00
N LEU A 416 -16.31 16.22 -5.12
CA LEU A 416 -14.99 15.63 -4.92
C LEU A 416 -14.11 15.76 -6.17
N GLN A 417 -14.64 15.50 -7.37
CA GLN A 417 -13.88 15.55 -8.62
C GLN A 417 -13.19 16.90 -8.88
N PRO A 418 -13.85 18.07 -8.75
CA PRO A 418 -13.17 19.35 -9.00
C PRO A 418 -12.00 19.61 -8.04
N ARG A 419 -12.05 19.08 -6.81
CA ARG A 419 -10.95 19.19 -5.83
C ARG A 419 -9.80 18.26 -6.19
N ILE A 420 -10.12 17.04 -6.63
CA ILE A 420 -9.14 16.10 -7.19
C ILE A 420 -8.43 16.71 -8.39
N ASP A 421 -9.15 17.35 -9.31
CA ASP A 421 -8.57 17.99 -10.49
C ASP A 421 -7.59 19.10 -10.11
N ALA A 422 -7.99 19.97 -9.17
CA ALA A 422 -7.13 21.03 -8.65
C ALA A 422 -5.88 20.47 -7.95
N TYR A 423 -6.04 19.47 -7.10
CA TYR A 423 -4.93 18.84 -6.39
C TYR A 423 -3.97 18.12 -7.35
N ASN A 424 -4.49 17.37 -8.32
CA ASN A 424 -3.69 16.69 -9.34
C ASN A 424 -2.87 17.67 -10.20
N ALA A 425 -3.37 18.88 -10.45
CA ALA A 425 -2.58 19.91 -11.13
C ALA A 425 -1.33 20.31 -10.32
N GLU A 426 -1.46 20.41 -9.00
CA GLU A 426 -0.37 20.77 -8.08
C GLU A 426 0.63 19.61 -7.87
N ILE A 427 0.17 18.35 -7.79
CA ILE A 427 1.07 17.17 -7.64
C ILE A 427 2.13 17.15 -8.75
N ARG A 428 1.75 17.49 -9.99
CA ARG A 428 2.68 17.52 -11.13
C ARG A 428 3.84 18.48 -10.88
N GLN A 429 3.56 19.67 -10.32
CA GLN A 429 4.58 20.64 -9.95
C GLN A 429 5.41 20.17 -8.76
N VAL A 430 4.79 19.57 -7.73
CA VAL A 430 5.49 19.02 -6.57
C VAL A 430 6.55 18.02 -7.00
N VAL A 431 6.19 17.06 -7.86
CA VAL A 431 7.11 16.04 -8.37
C VAL A 431 8.21 16.65 -9.22
N GLU A 432 7.87 17.55 -10.15
CA GLU A 432 8.85 18.20 -11.03
C GLU A 432 9.89 18.99 -10.23
N GLN A 433 9.48 19.70 -9.17
CA GLN A 433 10.40 20.44 -8.30
C GLN A 433 11.41 19.50 -7.60
N ARG A 434 11.00 18.32 -7.15
CA ARG A 434 11.91 17.34 -6.51
C ARG A 434 12.84 16.70 -7.54
N ARG A 435 12.32 16.35 -8.72
CA ARG A 435 13.15 15.83 -9.83
C ARG A 435 14.22 16.85 -10.23
N ASN A 436 13.89 18.14 -10.29
CA ASN A 436 14.84 19.21 -10.61
C ASN A 436 15.92 19.43 -9.53
N ARG A 437 15.71 18.92 -8.30
CA ARG A 437 16.74 18.88 -7.25
C ARG A 437 17.68 17.68 -7.39
N GLY A 438 17.50 16.83 -8.40
CA GLY A 438 18.29 15.64 -8.65
C GLY A 438 17.83 14.42 -7.85
N TRP A 439 16.64 14.45 -7.25
CA TRP A 439 16.08 13.29 -6.56
C TRP A 439 15.39 12.35 -7.54
N HIS A 440 15.44 11.04 -7.28
CA HIS A 440 14.78 10.01 -8.07
C HIS A 440 13.28 9.97 -7.75
N VAL A 441 12.56 11.00 -8.19
CA VAL A 441 11.10 11.14 -8.01
C VAL A 441 10.44 11.25 -9.38
N ARG A 442 9.46 10.38 -9.65
CA ARG A 442 8.74 10.30 -10.94
C ARG A 442 7.23 10.35 -10.73
N LEU A 443 6.54 11.06 -11.62
CA LEU A 443 5.09 11.15 -11.62
C LEU A 443 4.50 9.92 -12.31
N VAL A 444 3.41 9.37 -11.78
CA VAL A 444 2.57 8.37 -12.43
C VAL A 444 1.16 8.94 -12.60
N ASP A 445 0.79 9.28 -13.83
CA ASP A 445 -0.47 9.99 -14.10
C ASP A 445 -1.67 9.03 -14.13
N MET A 446 -2.10 8.57 -12.96
CA MET A 446 -3.28 7.71 -12.81
C MET A 446 -4.57 8.37 -13.31
N SER A 447 -4.65 9.71 -13.33
CA SER A 447 -5.83 10.43 -13.85
C SER A 447 -5.97 10.27 -15.37
N ALA A 448 -4.88 10.02 -16.07
CA ALA A 448 -4.89 9.68 -17.49
C ALA A 448 -5.26 8.21 -17.75
N LEU A 449 -4.91 7.31 -16.83
CA LEU A 449 -5.08 5.85 -16.98
C LEU A 449 -6.46 5.36 -16.54
N VAL A 450 -6.93 5.78 -15.37
CA VAL A 450 -8.19 5.31 -14.76
C VAL A 450 -9.33 6.25 -15.15
N LYS A 451 -10.46 5.69 -15.57
CA LYS A 451 -11.66 6.43 -15.99
C LYS A 451 -12.82 6.21 -15.01
N PRO A 452 -13.85 7.08 -14.99
CA PRO A 452 -15.00 6.91 -14.09
C PRO A 452 -15.70 5.55 -14.21
N GLU A 453 -15.73 4.96 -15.40
CA GLU A 453 -16.27 3.60 -15.67
C GLU A 453 -15.42 2.47 -15.04
N ASP A 454 -14.18 2.74 -14.66
CA ASP A 454 -13.30 1.77 -14.00
C ASP A 454 -13.49 1.74 -12.48
N LEU A 455 -14.44 2.51 -11.93
CA LEU A 455 -14.70 2.60 -10.49
C LEU A 455 -15.78 1.61 -10.06
N SER A 456 -15.52 0.84 -8.99
CA SER A 456 -16.52 -0.02 -8.35
C SER A 456 -17.31 0.71 -7.26
N GLN A 457 -16.76 1.80 -6.72
CA GLN A 457 -17.41 2.69 -5.75
C GLN A 457 -17.06 4.15 -6.07
N PRO A 458 -17.77 5.16 -5.52
CA PRO A 458 -17.64 6.54 -5.95
C PRO A 458 -16.25 7.19 -5.90
N ALA A 459 -15.27 6.58 -5.23
CA ALA A 459 -13.87 7.02 -5.20
C ALA A 459 -12.87 5.85 -5.17
N HIS A 460 -13.30 4.63 -5.54
CA HIS A 460 -12.45 3.44 -5.48
C HIS A 460 -12.50 2.68 -6.81
N PRO A 461 -11.33 2.37 -7.40
CA PRO A 461 -11.26 1.53 -8.60
C PRO A 461 -11.87 0.14 -8.36
N GLY A 462 -12.47 -0.42 -9.40
CA GLY A 462 -12.69 -1.86 -9.52
C GLY A 462 -11.45 -2.57 -10.05
N ASP A 463 -11.57 -3.88 -10.30
CA ASP A 463 -10.44 -4.71 -10.74
C ASP A 463 -9.77 -4.17 -12.02
N ASN A 464 -10.56 -3.75 -13.02
CA ASN A 464 -10.03 -3.16 -14.26
C ASN A 464 -9.27 -1.83 -14.00
N GLY A 465 -9.78 -0.98 -13.12
CA GLY A 465 -9.11 0.27 -12.76
C GLY A 465 -7.80 0.02 -12.02
N TYR A 466 -7.77 -0.96 -11.11
CA TYR A 466 -6.55 -1.36 -10.40
C TYR A 466 -5.50 -1.99 -11.33
N LEU A 467 -5.92 -2.71 -12.36
CA LEU A 467 -5.02 -3.18 -13.40
C LEU A 467 -4.36 -2.00 -14.12
N LYS A 468 -5.13 -1.00 -14.56
CA LYS A 468 -4.57 0.19 -15.22
C LYS A 468 -3.59 0.95 -14.32
N MET A 469 -3.87 1.02 -13.03
CA MET A 469 -2.91 1.56 -12.05
C MET A 469 -1.62 0.74 -12.01
N ALA A 470 -1.71 -0.59 -11.97
CA ALA A 470 -0.54 -1.47 -11.97
C ALA A 470 0.32 -1.31 -13.23
N VAL A 471 -0.29 -1.13 -14.40
CA VAL A 471 0.44 -0.82 -15.64
C VAL A 471 1.20 0.49 -15.52
N GLY A 472 0.56 1.54 -14.99
CA GLY A 472 1.22 2.82 -14.73
C GLY A 472 2.42 2.68 -13.78
N TRP A 473 2.28 1.90 -12.71
CA TRP A 473 3.38 1.61 -11.79
C TRP A 473 4.51 0.83 -12.45
N ALA A 474 4.20 -0.25 -13.18
CA ALA A 474 5.19 -1.08 -13.84
C ALA A 474 5.98 -0.28 -14.89
N GLY A 475 5.30 0.49 -15.73
CA GLY A 475 5.95 1.38 -16.70
C GLY A 475 6.88 2.38 -16.04
N ALA A 476 6.46 3.01 -14.93
CA ALA A 476 7.30 3.96 -14.22
C ALA A 476 8.52 3.32 -13.52
N ILE A 477 8.45 2.04 -13.13
CA ILE A 477 9.60 1.26 -12.64
C ILE A 477 10.59 1.01 -13.78
N LEU A 478 10.11 0.60 -14.95
CA LEU A 478 10.97 0.38 -16.13
C LEU A 478 11.65 1.68 -16.57
N ASP A 479 10.89 2.78 -16.68
CA ASP A 479 11.46 4.10 -17.00
C ASP A 479 12.56 4.51 -16.00
N ALA A 480 12.34 4.28 -14.70
CA ALA A 480 13.33 4.58 -13.67
C ALA A 480 14.58 3.69 -13.78
N HIS A 481 14.42 2.44 -14.23
CA HIS A 481 15.55 1.55 -14.51
C HIS A 481 16.36 2.06 -15.70
N GLU A 482 15.70 2.44 -16.80
CA GLU A 482 16.35 2.99 -17.99
C GLU A 482 17.11 4.29 -17.69
N ASP A 483 16.59 5.11 -16.79
CA ASP A 483 17.26 6.31 -16.29
C ASP A 483 18.42 6.02 -15.31
N GLY A 484 18.63 4.75 -14.93
CA GLY A 484 19.66 4.32 -13.99
C GLY A 484 19.38 4.67 -12.52
N TRP A 485 18.11 4.87 -12.15
CA TRP A 485 17.71 5.30 -10.81
C TRP A 485 17.51 4.14 -9.84
N LEU A 486 17.25 2.93 -10.36
CA LEU A 486 17.05 1.74 -9.54
C LEU A 486 18.38 1.08 -9.15
N GLN A 487 18.46 0.64 -7.89
CA GLN A 487 19.59 -0.08 -7.30
C GLN A 487 19.02 -1.17 -6.37
N ASP A 488 19.81 -2.19 -6.02
CA ASP A 488 19.41 -3.21 -5.05
C ASP A 488 19.06 -2.57 -3.68
N PRO A 489 18.08 -3.11 -2.93
CA PRO A 489 17.63 -2.53 -1.69
C PRO A 489 18.64 -2.74 -0.57
N ALA A 490 18.93 -1.69 0.20
CA ALA A 490 19.68 -1.80 1.45
C ALA A 490 19.04 -2.83 2.41
N GLU A 491 19.85 -3.41 3.30
CA GLU A 491 19.35 -4.36 4.31
C GLU A 491 18.27 -3.73 5.22
N PRO A 492 17.17 -4.46 5.49
CA PRO A 492 16.13 -3.98 6.39
C PRO A 492 16.59 -4.05 7.86
N ILE A 493 15.99 -3.25 8.72
CA ILE A 493 16.29 -3.23 10.16
C ILE A 493 15.42 -4.28 10.86
N ALA A 494 15.95 -5.49 11.04
CA ALA A 494 15.21 -6.68 11.47
C ALA A 494 14.47 -6.56 12.82
N ASP A 495 15.04 -5.84 13.80
CA ASP A 495 14.51 -5.76 15.18
C ASP A 495 13.64 -4.52 15.44
N ARG A 496 13.34 -3.71 14.42
CA ARG A 496 12.45 -2.54 14.57
C ARG A 496 10.99 -3.00 14.52
N ALA A 497 10.29 -3.02 15.65
CA ALA A 497 8.84 -3.20 15.65
C ALA A 497 8.16 -1.92 15.13
N CYS A 498 7.35 -2.03 14.07
CA CYS A 498 6.38 -1.01 13.71
C CYS A 498 5.01 -1.60 14.09
N SER A 499 4.63 -1.51 15.37
CA SER A 499 3.30 -1.93 15.84
C SER A 499 2.34 -0.75 15.85
N SER A 500 1.08 -1.02 15.51
CA SER A 500 0.03 -0.06 15.18
C SER A 500 -0.64 0.63 16.38
N ASP A 501 0.09 0.94 17.45
CA ASP A 501 -0.49 1.55 18.66
C ASP A 501 0.03 2.95 18.99
N GLU A 502 0.69 3.66 18.06
CA GLU A 502 1.01 5.08 18.25
C GLU A 502 0.06 5.97 17.44
N THR A 503 -0.98 6.44 18.12
CA THR A 503 -1.84 7.54 17.67
C THR A 503 -1.11 8.89 17.77
N ASP A 504 -1.35 9.73 16.75
CA ASP A 504 -1.17 11.18 16.61
C ASP A 504 0.23 11.86 16.62
N ASP A 505 0.50 12.41 15.42
CA ASP A 505 0.88 13.76 15.02
C ASP A 505 2.30 14.33 15.21
N ASP A 506 2.69 15.08 14.17
CA ASP A 506 3.77 16.07 14.00
C ASP A 506 4.67 16.32 15.22
N VAL A 507 5.79 15.59 15.32
CA VAL A 507 7.18 16.11 15.22
C VAL A 507 8.12 14.93 15.49
N ASP A 508 8.47 14.13 14.48
CA ASP A 508 9.62 13.20 14.60
C ASP A 508 10.90 13.94 14.21
N VAL A 509 11.25 14.97 14.98
CA VAL A 509 12.54 15.67 14.85
C VAL A 509 13.49 15.04 15.85
N PRO A 510 14.46 14.23 15.41
CA PRO A 510 15.49 13.72 16.29
C PRO A 510 16.19 14.87 16.99
N LEU A 511 16.19 14.83 18.33
CA LEU A 511 16.99 15.72 19.17
C LEU A 511 18.39 15.17 19.45
N GLY A 512 18.67 13.93 19.02
CA GLY A 512 19.89 13.16 19.25
C GLY A 512 19.64 11.92 20.12
N ASP A 513 20.67 11.08 20.30
CA ASP A 513 20.55 9.73 20.87
C ASP A 513 20.05 9.69 22.33
N GLY A 514 20.16 10.80 23.05
CA GLY A 514 19.68 10.96 24.42
C GLY A 514 18.18 11.24 24.55
N TRP A 515 17.43 11.23 23.45
CA TRP A 515 16.03 11.62 23.41
C TRP A 515 15.20 10.58 22.67
N ARG A 516 14.00 10.30 23.17
CA ARG A 516 12.99 9.54 22.42
C ARG A 516 11.80 10.42 22.13
N ALA A 517 11.47 10.62 20.86
CA ALA A 517 10.24 11.31 20.47
C ALA A 517 9.01 10.56 20.98
N LEU A 518 8.05 11.31 21.53
CA LEU A 518 6.70 10.85 21.89
C LEU A 518 5.65 11.31 20.86
N GLY A 519 6.07 12.10 19.87
CA GLY A 519 5.21 12.77 18.91
C GLY A 519 4.37 13.88 19.56
N VAL A 520 3.23 14.18 18.96
CA VAL A 520 2.18 14.98 19.59
C VAL A 520 1.59 14.17 20.74
N ILE A 521 1.73 14.71 21.94
CA ILE A 521 1.15 14.17 23.15
C ILE A 521 -0.22 14.77 23.43
N ALA A 522 -0.52 15.98 22.94
CA ALA A 522 -1.84 16.60 23.06
C ALA A 522 -2.20 17.36 21.77
N PRO A 523 -3.38 17.16 21.17
CA PRO A 523 -3.75 17.81 19.90
C PRO A 523 -4.09 19.30 20.05
N GLY A 524 -4.38 19.77 21.26
CA GLY A 524 -4.88 21.13 21.53
C GLY A 524 -6.20 21.14 22.28
N MET A 525 -6.44 22.19 23.09
CA MET A 525 -7.77 22.51 23.60
C MET A 525 -8.37 23.64 22.76
N ASP A 526 -9.34 23.30 21.91
CA ASP A 526 -10.04 24.26 21.03
C ASP A 526 -10.77 25.38 21.80
N SER A 527 -11.06 25.16 23.07
CA SER A 527 -11.76 26.11 23.94
C SER A 527 -11.35 25.92 25.41
N PRO A 528 -11.19 27.01 26.18
CA PRO A 528 -11.28 28.41 25.78
C PRO A 528 -10.05 28.89 24.98
N THR A 529 -10.20 30.01 24.25
CA THR A 529 -9.04 30.69 23.65
C THR A 529 -8.13 31.23 24.75
N GLY A 530 -6.82 31.00 24.63
CA GLY A 530 -5.88 31.35 25.68
C GLY A 530 -4.47 30.82 25.44
N ARG A 531 -3.61 30.90 26.45
CA ARG A 531 -2.28 30.28 26.43
C ARG A 531 -2.34 28.86 26.98
N THR A 532 -1.55 27.97 26.42
CA THR A 532 -1.35 26.61 26.94
C THR A 532 -0.12 26.56 27.83
N ASP A 533 -0.17 25.73 28.86
CA ASP A 533 0.95 25.41 29.73
C ASP A 533 0.92 23.93 30.13
N ILE A 534 2.00 23.45 30.72
CA ILE A 534 2.11 22.14 31.36
C ILE A 534 2.52 22.36 32.82
N VAL A 535 1.72 21.86 33.77
CA VAL A 535 1.77 22.20 35.21
C VAL A 535 1.46 20.97 36.05
N GLU A 536 1.92 20.89 37.28
CA GLU A 536 1.67 19.74 38.17
C GLU A 536 0.43 19.99 39.06
N LEU A 537 -0.74 19.38 38.79
CA LEU A 537 -1.97 19.69 39.55
C LEU A 537 -2.29 18.71 40.66
N ASP A 538 -1.96 17.44 40.53
CA ASP A 538 -2.35 16.40 41.49
C ASP A 538 -1.21 15.82 42.33
N GLY A 539 0.04 16.14 41.98
CA GLY A 539 1.25 15.82 42.73
C GLY A 539 1.75 14.41 42.46
N ASP A 540 1.59 13.94 41.22
CA ASP A 540 2.04 12.61 40.77
C ASP A 540 3.37 12.65 39.99
N ASP A 541 4.00 13.83 39.97
CA ASP A 541 5.24 14.18 39.27
C ASP A 541 5.11 14.17 37.73
N ARG A 542 3.88 14.15 37.18
CA ARG A 542 3.61 14.23 35.73
C ARG A 542 2.94 15.55 35.39
N GLY A 543 3.57 16.29 34.49
CA GLY A 543 3.02 17.54 33.97
C GLY A 543 1.64 17.37 33.30
N ASP A 544 0.65 18.08 33.84
CA ASP A 544 -0.74 18.15 33.40
C ASP A 544 -0.99 19.24 32.37
N TYR A 545 -1.93 18.97 31.48
CA TYR A 545 -2.23 19.83 30.35
C TYR A 545 -3.26 20.89 30.70
N VAL A 546 -2.87 22.17 30.62
CA VAL A 546 -3.76 23.30 30.95
C VAL A 546 -3.90 24.32 29.84
N ARG A 547 -5.11 24.88 29.74
CA ARG A 547 -5.45 26.01 28.87
C ARG A 547 -5.96 27.17 29.70
N ILE A 548 -5.17 28.23 29.78
CA ILE A 548 -5.46 29.44 30.57
C ILE A 548 -6.18 30.43 29.67
N ALA A 549 -7.47 30.61 29.90
CA ALA A 549 -8.33 31.55 29.19
C ALA A 549 -7.88 33.00 29.39
N ASN A 550 -8.29 33.88 28.47
CA ASN A 550 -7.98 35.31 28.54
C ASN A 550 -8.45 36.00 29.84
N ASP A 551 -9.47 35.45 30.52
CA ASP A 551 -10.00 35.94 31.80
C ASP A 551 -9.38 35.28 33.03
N GLY A 552 -8.33 34.46 32.84
CA GLY A 552 -7.56 33.82 33.90
C GLY A 552 -8.17 32.53 34.43
N SER A 553 -9.34 32.12 33.94
CA SER A 553 -9.88 30.77 34.18
C SER A 553 -9.04 29.72 33.45
N VAL A 554 -9.01 28.49 33.97
CA VAL A 554 -8.13 27.44 33.45
C VAL A 554 -8.94 26.18 33.17
N ARG A 555 -8.79 25.60 31.99
CA ARG A 555 -9.26 24.24 31.70
C ARG A 555 -8.08 23.28 31.87
N ALA A 556 -8.31 22.15 32.51
CA ALA A 556 -7.26 21.19 32.85
C ALA A 556 -7.62 19.77 32.40
N ALA A 557 -6.60 19.01 32.03
CA ALA A 557 -6.65 17.56 31.84
C ALA A 557 -5.42 16.92 32.49
N LEU A 558 -5.66 15.90 33.31
CA LEU A 558 -4.62 15.18 34.05
C LEU A 558 -3.81 14.26 33.15
N ASN A 559 -2.51 14.20 33.36
CA ASN A 559 -1.61 13.25 32.72
C ASN A 559 -1.66 11.90 33.43
N THR A 560 -2.31 10.91 32.83
CA THR A 560 -2.24 9.53 33.34
C THR A 560 -1.31 8.66 32.48
N PRO A 561 -0.66 7.62 33.03
CA PRO A 561 0.19 6.74 32.23
C PRO A 561 -0.57 6.10 31.07
N GLY A 562 -0.17 6.43 29.83
CA GLY A 562 -0.78 5.88 28.63
C GLY A 562 -0.26 4.49 28.24
N SER A 563 -0.84 3.95 27.17
CA SER A 563 -0.44 2.64 26.60
C SER A 563 0.97 2.65 25.99
N VAL A 564 1.45 3.82 25.56
CA VAL A 564 2.82 4.05 25.13
C VAL A 564 3.63 4.55 26.34
N PRO A 565 4.73 3.88 26.74
CA PRO A 565 5.52 4.29 27.90
C PRO A 565 5.92 5.77 27.80
N GLY A 566 5.68 6.55 28.85
CA GLY A 566 6.02 7.99 28.91
C GLY A 566 5.12 8.92 28.08
N LYS A 567 4.14 8.40 27.32
CA LYS A 567 3.12 9.22 26.65
C LYS A 567 1.89 9.34 27.56
N PRO A 568 1.29 10.53 27.71
CA PRO A 568 0.12 10.73 28.55
C PRO A 568 -1.17 10.21 27.90
N ASP A 569 -2.06 9.65 28.71
CA ASP A 569 -3.49 9.56 28.45
C ASP A 569 -4.18 10.69 29.23
N TRP A 570 -4.74 11.68 28.53
CA TRP A 570 -5.31 12.88 29.16
C TRP A 570 -6.70 12.63 29.74
N VAL A 571 -6.88 12.92 31.03
CA VAL A 571 -8.17 12.83 31.74
C VAL A 571 -8.71 14.22 32.05
N GLU A 572 -9.68 14.68 31.26
CA GLU A 572 -10.33 15.99 31.42
C GLU A 572 -10.91 16.21 32.82
N GLN A 573 -10.49 17.31 33.45
CA GLN A 573 -11.03 17.78 34.74
C GLN A 573 -12.04 18.91 34.55
N GLY A 574 -12.13 19.50 33.35
CA GLY A 574 -12.97 20.66 33.09
C GLY A 574 -12.32 21.95 33.56
N THR A 575 -13.14 22.94 33.94
CA THR A 575 -12.64 24.28 34.29
C THR A 575 -12.34 24.39 35.79
N ILE A 576 -11.09 24.71 36.13
CA ILE A 576 -10.62 25.13 37.45
C ILE A 576 -10.49 26.66 37.44
N SER A 577 -11.00 27.35 38.47
CA SER A 577 -11.13 28.83 38.43
C SER A 577 -10.81 29.55 39.74
N PRO A 578 -9.57 29.47 40.26
CA PRO A 578 -9.17 30.27 41.42
C PRO A 578 -9.04 31.79 41.13
N GLY A 579 -8.78 32.20 39.88
CA GLY A 579 -8.39 33.58 39.53
C GLY A 579 -9.23 34.30 38.47
N ARG A 580 -10.54 34.03 38.37
CA ARG A 580 -11.42 34.63 37.36
C ARG A 580 -11.40 36.16 37.42
N GLY A 581 -11.22 36.80 36.26
CA GLY A 581 -11.26 38.27 36.08
C GLY A 581 -9.88 38.93 35.89
N HIS A 582 -8.82 38.14 35.76
CA HIS A 582 -7.45 38.63 35.52
C HIS A 582 -6.92 38.14 34.17
N SER A 583 -6.02 38.90 33.54
CA SER A 583 -5.48 38.50 32.22
C SER A 583 -4.65 37.22 32.31
N ALA A 584 -4.75 36.33 31.32
CA ALA A 584 -3.90 35.13 31.18
C ALA A 584 -2.39 35.41 31.33
N GLU A 585 -1.92 36.59 30.90
CA GLU A 585 -0.51 37.00 30.99
C GLU A 585 0.01 37.14 32.42
N ALA A 586 -0.88 37.41 33.39
CA ALA A 586 -0.55 37.58 34.80
C ALA A 586 -0.50 36.23 35.55
N VAL A 587 -1.03 35.16 34.97
CA VAL A 587 -1.13 33.85 35.61
C VAL A 587 0.19 33.10 35.49
N ARG A 588 0.68 32.55 36.60
CA ARG A 588 1.78 31.57 36.65
C ARG A 588 1.37 30.39 37.54
N PHE A 589 2.09 29.30 37.41
CA PHE A 589 1.98 28.09 38.22
C PHE A 589 3.36 27.77 38.78
N ALA A 590 3.44 27.44 40.06
CA ALA A 590 4.66 27.11 40.78
C ALA A 590 4.33 26.50 42.15
N ASP A 591 5.05 25.48 42.60
CA ASP A 591 4.87 24.90 43.94
C ASP A 591 5.57 25.77 45.01
N VAL A 592 4.90 26.84 45.45
CA VAL A 592 5.45 27.74 46.47
C VAL A 592 5.25 27.19 47.89
N THR A 593 4.46 26.13 48.06
CA THR A 593 4.17 25.50 49.35
C THR A 593 5.00 24.24 49.62
N GLY A 594 5.67 23.70 48.61
CA GLY A 594 6.50 22.51 48.64
C GLY A 594 5.71 21.23 48.91
N ASP A 595 4.47 21.16 48.41
CA ASP A 595 3.56 20.03 48.62
C ASP A 595 3.40 19.11 47.40
N GLY A 596 4.22 19.36 46.38
CA GLY A 596 4.31 18.64 45.11
C GLY A 596 3.28 19.10 44.09
N ARG A 597 2.44 20.10 44.39
CA ARG A 597 1.43 20.62 43.45
C ARG A 597 1.70 22.07 43.15
N ASP A 598 1.58 22.43 41.88
CA ASP A 598 1.67 23.81 41.44
C ASP A 598 0.50 24.65 41.99
N ASP A 599 0.86 25.75 42.62
CA ASP A 599 -0.06 26.76 43.13
C ASP A 599 -0.40 27.80 42.05
N TYR A 600 -1.59 28.38 42.12
CA TYR A 600 -1.99 29.42 41.17
C TYR A 600 -1.46 30.78 41.62
N LEU A 601 -0.64 31.41 40.78
CA LEU A 601 -0.03 32.70 41.07
C LEU A 601 -0.57 33.80 40.15
N LEU A 602 -0.87 34.96 40.74
CA LEU A 602 -1.15 36.20 40.03
C LEU A 602 0.01 37.18 40.20
N VAL A 603 0.74 37.41 39.12
CA VAL A 603 1.91 38.27 39.06
C VAL A 603 1.52 39.67 38.54
N GLY A 604 1.69 40.68 39.38
CA GLY A 604 1.48 42.08 39.05
C GLY A 604 2.57 42.65 38.14
N THR A 605 2.30 43.77 37.49
CA THR A 605 3.21 44.41 36.51
C THR A 605 4.57 44.78 37.09
N GLU A 606 4.63 45.14 38.37
CA GLU A 606 5.85 45.48 39.12
C GLU A 606 6.40 44.29 39.93
N GLY A 607 5.92 43.07 39.64
CA GLY A 607 6.47 41.83 40.19
C GLY A 607 5.93 41.39 41.54
N SER A 608 4.88 42.04 42.08
CA SER A 608 4.14 41.52 43.24
C SER A 608 3.44 40.20 42.90
N VAL A 609 3.33 39.28 43.85
CA VAL A 609 2.71 37.96 43.64
C VAL A 609 1.65 37.71 44.70
N ARG A 610 0.42 37.42 44.24
CA ARG A 610 -0.63 36.80 45.05
C ARG A 610 -0.72 35.32 44.72
N ALA A 611 -0.91 34.47 45.71
CA ALA A 611 -0.96 33.01 45.51
C ALA A 611 -2.25 32.39 46.04
N TRP A 612 -2.68 31.32 45.41
CA TRP A 612 -3.71 30.41 45.89
C TRP A 612 -3.15 28.99 45.93
N GLN A 613 -3.12 28.40 47.12
CA GLN A 613 -2.60 27.05 47.33
C GLN A 613 -3.51 26.00 46.69
N ASN A 614 -2.94 25.06 45.95
CA ASN A 614 -3.63 23.89 45.42
C ASN A 614 -3.73 22.76 46.47
N ASN A 615 -4.94 22.51 46.99
CA ASN A 615 -5.18 21.47 48.00
C ASN A 615 -5.58 20.11 47.39
N GLY A 616 -5.50 19.96 46.05
CA GLY A 616 -5.89 18.75 45.34
C GLY A 616 -7.41 18.60 45.11
N PRO A 617 -7.85 17.41 44.65
CA PRO A 617 -9.21 17.20 44.18
C PRO A 617 -10.27 17.06 45.30
N GLY A 618 -11.48 17.63 45.12
CA GLY A 618 -12.51 17.67 46.18
C GLY A 618 -13.97 17.83 45.72
N ALA A 619 -14.94 17.57 46.61
CA ALA A 619 -16.37 17.40 46.29
C ALA A 619 -17.30 18.61 46.58
N ALA A 620 -16.79 19.76 47.03
CA ALA A 620 -17.63 20.86 47.51
C ALA A 620 -17.79 22.06 46.53
N ASP A 621 -16.76 22.43 45.74
CA ASP A 621 -16.77 23.67 44.95
C ASP A 621 -16.16 23.55 43.53
N GLY A 622 -15.94 22.33 43.03
CA GLY A 622 -15.33 22.06 41.73
C GLY A 622 -14.23 20.99 41.83
N PRO A 623 -13.57 20.64 40.71
CA PRO A 623 -12.64 19.51 40.68
C PRO A 623 -11.38 19.70 41.53
N TYR A 624 -11.00 20.94 41.92
CA TYR A 624 -9.84 21.27 42.78
C TYR A 624 -10.17 22.34 43.83
N HIS A 625 -9.60 22.24 45.04
CA HIS A 625 -9.78 23.20 46.14
C HIS A 625 -8.60 24.17 46.29
N TRP A 626 -8.91 25.46 46.41
CA TRP A 626 -7.91 26.54 46.43
C TRP A 626 -7.96 27.36 47.72
N THR A 627 -6.82 27.62 48.34
CA THR A 627 -6.72 28.49 49.53
C THR A 627 -5.95 29.77 49.21
N ASP A 628 -6.61 30.92 49.30
CA ASP A 628 -5.97 32.23 49.08
C ASP A 628 -4.92 32.51 50.17
N LEU A 629 -3.66 32.61 49.76
CA LEU A 629 -2.52 32.95 50.62
C LEU A 629 -2.28 34.45 50.70
N GLY A 630 -3.02 35.25 49.92
CA GLY A 630 -2.79 36.68 49.80
C GLY A 630 -1.47 37.01 49.08
N ILE A 631 -0.94 38.21 49.30
CA ILE A 631 0.30 38.66 48.68
C ILE A 631 1.49 37.98 49.37
N ILE A 632 2.11 37.04 48.66
CA ILE A 632 3.28 36.29 49.13
C ILE A 632 4.61 36.97 48.78
N ALA A 633 4.60 37.87 47.80
CA ALA A 633 5.75 38.71 47.46
C ALA A 633 5.26 40.13 47.11
N PRO A 634 5.77 41.19 47.76
CA PRO A 634 5.38 42.56 47.44
C PRO A 634 5.96 43.07 46.11
N GLY A 635 6.90 42.32 45.51
CA GLY A 635 7.62 42.68 44.30
C GLY A 635 9.00 43.28 44.59
N VAL A 636 9.87 43.25 43.57
CA VAL A 636 11.24 43.78 43.64
C VAL A 636 11.35 44.99 42.73
N SER A 637 11.85 46.11 43.27
CA SER A 637 11.97 47.36 42.51
C SER A 637 12.85 47.19 41.27
N GLY A 638 12.43 47.78 40.15
CA GLY A 638 13.13 47.69 38.86
C GLY A 638 12.99 46.34 38.16
N THR A 639 12.00 45.54 38.55
CA THR A 639 11.58 44.32 37.84
C THR A 639 10.25 44.53 37.12
N THR A 640 9.99 43.70 36.13
CA THR A 640 8.66 43.58 35.51
C THR A 640 8.19 42.15 35.61
N ARG A 641 6.88 41.93 35.48
CA ARG A 641 6.28 40.61 35.41
C ARG A 641 6.98 39.67 34.42
N GLU A 642 7.38 40.17 33.26
CA GLU A 642 8.01 39.39 32.18
C GLU A 642 9.44 38.95 32.53
N ALA A 643 10.07 39.66 33.46
CA ALA A 643 11.40 39.36 34.00
C ALA A 643 11.38 38.26 35.07
N LEU A 644 10.21 37.80 35.52
CA LEU A 644 10.09 36.84 36.61
C LEU A 644 9.95 35.40 36.12
N ARG A 645 10.59 34.48 36.85
CA ARG A 645 10.45 33.03 36.74
C ARG A 645 10.28 32.43 38.13
N PHE A 646 9.77 31.21 38.18
CA PHE A 646 9.67 30.40 39.38
C PHE A 646 10.26 29.03 39.06
N ALA A 647 11.15 28.54 39.92
CA ALA A 647 11.76 27.23 39.84
C ALA A 647 12.55 26.97 41.13
N ASP A 648 12.54 25.75 41.65
CA ASP A 648 13.37 25.30 42.75
C ASP A 648 14.86 25.24 42.33
N VAL A 649 15.67 26.22 42.73
CA VAL A 649 17.09 26.27 42.36
C VAL A 649 18.04 25.72 43.42
N ASP A 650 17.54 25.39 44.61
CA ASP A 650 18.35 24.86 45.72
C ASP A 650 18.02 23.41 46.11
N GLY A 651 16.92 22.86 45.57
CA GLY A 651 16.51 21.46 45.64
C GLY A 651 15.72 21.13 46.92
N ASP A 652 15.14 22.13 47.59
CA ASP A 652 14.37 21.96 48.81
C ASP A 652 12.90 21.56 48.58
N GLY A 653 12.47 21.54 47.32
CA GLY A 653 11.13 21.21 46.86
C GLY A 653 10.18 22.40 46.78
N ARG A 654 10.65 23.64 46.99
CA ARG A 654 9.84 24.86 46.89
C ARG A 654 10.34 25.73 45.75
N ASP A 655 9.42 26.19 44.91
CA ASP A 655 9.79 27.09 43.83
C ASP A 655 10.22 28.47 44.35
N ASP A 656 11.36 28.93 43.84
CA ASP A 656 11.98 30.20 44.21
C ASP A 656 11.50 31.36 43.35
N TYR A 657 11.58 32.59 43.87
CA TYR A 657 11.27 33.80 43.10
C TYR A 657 12.53 34.26 42.36
N LEU A 658 12.51 34.23 41.03
CA LEU A 658 13.70 34.48 40.22
C LEU A 658 13.54 35.73 39.35
N ARG A 659 14.50 36.65 39.44
CA ARG A 659 14.58 37.85 38.60
C ARG A 659 15.62 37.67 37.51
N THR A 660 15.18 37.80 36.26
CA THR A 660 16.00 37.62 35.07
C THR A 660 16.27 38.94 34.35
N SER A 661 17.54 39.19 34.03
CA SER A 661 17.95 40.34 33.20
C SER A 661 17.75 40.05 31.71
N ASP A 662 17.82 41.08 30.86
CA ASP A 662 17.68 40.93 29.40
C ASP A 662 18.75 39.99 28.79
N SER A 663 19.94 39.92 29.38
CA SER A 663 21.02 39.01 28.97
C SER A 663 20.91 37.59 29.56
N GLY A 664 19.82 37.30 30.27
CA GLY A 664 19.59 35.99 30.88
C GLY A 664 20.34 35.73 32.19
N ALA A 665 21.01 36.72 32.78
CA ALA A 665 21.53 36.59 34.15
C ALA A 665 20.36 36.56 35.16
N VAL A 666 20.51 35.80 36.24
CA VAL A 666 19.44 35.50 37.21
C VAL A 666 19.89 35.83 38.64
N HIS A 667 19.04 36.55 39.36
CA HIS A 667 19.08 36.69 40.80
C HIS A 667 17.98 35.82 41.40
N ALA A 668 18.32 35.00 42.40
CA ALA A 668 17.36 34.15 43.09
C ALA A 668 16.94 34.78 44.42
N TYR A 669 15.69 34.59 44.79
CA TYR A 669 15.16 34.87 46.12
C TYR A 669 14.58 33.55 46.61
N LEU A 670 15.30 32.87 47.51
CA LEU A 670 15.03 31.50 47.93
C LEU A 670 13.80 31.44 48.84
N ASN A 671 12.89 30.50 48.60
CA ASN A 671 11.66 30.30 49.37
C ASN A 671 11.92 29.54 50.68
N THR A 672 12.46 30.24 51.66
CA THR A 672 12.75 29.67 52.97
C THR A 672 11.55 29.81 53.91
N PRO A 673 10.83 28.72 54.28
CA PRO A 673 9.66 28.84 55.16
C PRO A 673 10.05 29.30 56.57
N THR A 674 9.25 30.19 57.14
CA THR A 674 9.36 30.53 58.57
C THR A 674 8.99 29.34 59.44
N SER A 675 9.33 29.37 60.73
CA SER A 675 8.92 28.31 61.69
C SER A 675 7.39 28.14 61.81
N ALA A 676 6.61 29.13 61.38
CA ALA A 676 5.15 29.07 61.33
C ALA A 676 4.60 28.58 59.97
N GLY A 677 5.48 28.19 59.03
CA GLY A 677 5.12 27.72 57.70
C GLY A 677 4.82 28.82 56.68
N ALA A 678 4.95 30.10 57.05
CA ALA A 678 4.76 31.21 56.09
C ALA A 678 5.96 31.33 55.14
N ILE A 679 5.69 31.63 53.86
CA ILE A 679 6.68 31.91 52.81
C ILE A 679 7.56 33.11 53.20
N HIS A 680 8.87 32.95 53.10
CA HIS A 680 9.84 34.03 53.32
C HIS A 680 10.99 33.94 52.31
N TRP A 681 11.31 35.07 51.70
CA TRP A 681 12.26 35.16 50.61
C TRP A 681 13.65 35.58 51.09
N THR A 682 14.65 34.71 50.90
CA THR A 682 16.05 35.01 51.21
C THR A 682 16.82 35.36 49.93
N GLU A 683 17.42 36.54 49.87
CA GLU A 683 18.07 37.02 48.65
C GLU A 683 19.41 36.32 48.37
N HIS A 684 19.56 35.80 47.15
CA HIS A 684 20.78 35.20 46.62
C HIS A 684 21.13 35.80 45.25
N LEU A 685 21.90 36.90 45.27
CA LEU A 685 22.23 37.66 44.08
C LEU A 685 23.26 36.95 43.18
N HIS A 686 23.14 37.14 41.86
CA HIS A 686 24.04 36.59 40.85
C HIS A 686 24.12 35.06 40.89
N TRP A 687 23.00 34.41 41.20
CA TRP A 687 22.88 32.96 41.18
C TRP A 687 23.35 32.38 39.84
N ALA A 688 22.92 32.97 38.71
CA ALA A 688 23.48 32.67 37.41
C ALA A 688 23.96 33.95 36.70
N PRO A 689 25.23 34.05 36.28
CA PRO A 689 25.76 35.25 35.61
C PRO A 689 25.24 35.43 34.17
N GLY A 690 24.54 34.43 33.64
CA GLY A 690 24.15 34.36 32.23
C GLY A 690 25.28 33.89 31.33
N VAL A 691 24.98 33.77 30.04
CA VAL A 691 25.94 33.34 29.01
C VAL A 691 26.00 34.37 27.89
N SER A 692 27.15 34.51 27.23
CA SER A 692 27.42 35.63 26.31
C SER A 692 26.49 35.70 25.08
N TYR A 693 25.88 34.59 24.68
CA TYR A 693 24.93 34.48 23.58
C TYR A 693 23.47 34.33 24.03
N GLY A 694 23.25 34.35 25.35
CA GLY A 694 21.96 34.14 25.99
C GLY A 694 21.16 35.44 26.10
N THR A 695 19.85 35.28 26.16
CA THR A 695 18.89 36.36 26.38
C THR A 695 17.73 35.82 27.22
N ARG A 696 16.98 36.72 27.88
CA ARG A 696 15.86 36.32 28.77
C ARG A 696 14.82 35.42 28.09
N ASP A 697 14.51 35.68 26.83
CA ASP A 697 13.54 34.94 26.03
C ASP A 697 13.98 33.50 25.69
N LYS A 698 15.30 33.25 25.68
CA LYS A 698 15.91 31.94 25.43
C LYS A 698 16.08 31.08 26.69
N LEU A 699 16.02 31.71 27.87
CA LEU A 699 16.24 31.05 29.15
C LEU A 699 15.06 30.15 29.52
N ARG A 700 15.35 28.90 29.88
CA ARG A 700 14.45 27.98 30.60
C ARG A 700 15.14 27.48 31.87
N LEU A 701 14.33 27.10 32.86
CA LEU A 701 14.78 26.53 34.12
C LEU A 701 13.96 25.26 34.35
N ALA A 702 14.65 24.12 34.49
CA ALA A 702 14.05 22.82 34.74
C ALA A 702 15.15 21.83 35.15
N ASP A 703 14.84 20.85 36.00
CA ASP A 703 15.76 19.77 36.36
C ASP A 703 15.84 18.75 35.22
N VAL A 704 16.95 18.71 34.47
CA VAL A 704 17.11 17.77 33.34
C VAL A 704 17.98 16.56 33.69
N ASN A 705 18.57 16.53 34.88
CA ASN A 705 19.45 15.44 35.32
C ASN A 705 18.84 14.57 36.44
N GLY A 706 17.74 15.01 37.05
CA GLY A 706 17.01 14.34 38.11
C GLY A 706 17.62 14.52 39.51
N ASP A 707 18.36 15.61 39.74
CA ASP A 707 18.98 15.90 41.03
C ASP A 707 18.14 16.79 41.96
N ARG A 708 16.92 17.14 41.51
CA ARG A 708 15.91 18.02 42.10
C ARG A 708 16.23 19.52 42.07
N ARG A 709 17.32 19.95 41.45
CA ARG A 709 17.59 21.37 41.24
C ARG A 709 17.32 21.76 39.80
N ALA A 710 16.65 22.90 39.62
CA ALA A 710 16.47 23.45 38.30
C ALA A 710 17.81 23.84 37.65
N ASP A 711 18.04 23.32 36.45
CA ASP A 711 19.19 23.61 35.62
C ASP A 711 18.97 24.86 34.76
N TYR A 712 20.06 25.51 34.37
CA TYR A 712 20.03 26.67 33.50
C TYR A 712 20.09 26.24 32.04
N LEU A 713 19.01 26.45 31.29
CA LEU A 713 18.90 26.00 29.90
C LEU A 713 18.82 27.18 28.94
N MET A 714 19.57 27.11 27.84
CA MET A 714 19.58 28.10 26.78
C MET A 714 19.10 27.52 25.47
N VAL A 715 17.87 27.87 25.10
CA VAL A 715 17.19 27.41 23.88
C VAL A 715 17.32 28.47 22.79
N ASP A 716 17.98 28.15 21.69
CA ASP A 716 18.06 29.07 20.56
C ASP A 716 16.77 29.09 19.72
N SER A 717 16.69 29.96 18.71
CA SER A 717 15.49 30.09 17.87
C SER A 717 15.12 28.82 17.08
N THR A 718 16.04 27.87 16.96
CA THR A 718 15.86 26.58 16.27
C THR A 718 15.56 25.43 17.23
N GLY A 719 15.39 25.71 18.53
CA GLY A 719 15.10 24.70 19.55
C GLY A 719 16.33 23.95 20.05
N ARG A 720 17.52 24.26 19.52
CA ARG A 720 18.76 23.69 20.05
C ARG A 720 18.98 24.22 21.46
N THR A 721 19.29 23.31 22.37
CA THR A 721 19.40 23.61 23.79
C THR A 721 20.79 23.28 24.30
N HIS A 722 21.41 24.25 24.95
CA HIS A 722 22.59 24.05 25.80
C HIS A 722 22.12 23.98 27.26
N ALA A 723 22.50 22.92 27.97
CA ALA A 723 22.20 22.78 29.39
C ALA A 723 23.41 23.18 30.23
N TYR A 724 23.17 23.83 31.36
CA TYR A 724 24.16 24.17 32.36
C TYR A 724 23.66 23.62 33.68
N ILE A 725 24.17 22.45 34.05
CA ILE A 725 23.72 21.70 35.21
C ILE A 725 24.05 22.47 36.47
N ASN A 726 23.05 22.66 37.34
CA ASN A 726 23.17 23.45 38.55
C ASN A 726 23.85 22.65 39.67
N ASP A 727 25.15 22.88 39.85
CA ASP A 727 25.94 22.28 40.94
C ASP A 727 25.85 23.07 42.25
N GLY A 728 24.88 24.00 42.36
CA GLY A 728 24.70 24.93 43.49
C GLY A 728 24.85 26.41 43.11
N GLY A 729 25.07 26.73 41.84
CA GLY A 729 25.03 28.10 41.31
C GLY A 729 26.11 29.05 41.86
N GLY A 730 25.86 30.35 41.73
CA GLY A 730 26.78 31.42 42.10
C GLY A 730 27.20 31.36 43.57
N GLY A 731 28.47 30.99 43.82
CA GLY A 731 29.08 30.94 45.15
C GLY A 731 28.96 29.60 45.89
N ALA A 732 28.28 28.59 45.33
CA ALA A 732 28.02 27.31 46.01
C ALA A 732 28.13 26.06 45.11
N GLY A 733 28.90 26.14 44.00
CA GLY A 733 29.28 24.98 43.18
C GLY A 733 29.32 25.28 41.68
N GLY A 734 28.61 26.32 41.24
CA GLY A 734 28.64 26.80 39.86
C GLY A 734 27.70 26.01 38.95
N PHE A 735 28.05 25.96 37.65
CA PHE A 735 27.30 25.21 36.66
C PHE A 735 28.21 24.40 35.74
N THR A 736 27.82 23.16 35.44
CA THR A 736 28.52 22.29 34.50
C THR A 736 27.88 22.33 33.11
N PRO A 737 28.58 22.79 32.06
CA PRO A 737 28.00 22.97 30.73
C PRO A 737 27.93 21.66 29.92
N TYR A 738 26.77 21.39 29.33
CA TYR A 738 26.53 20.38 28.30
C TYR A 738 25.96 21.05 27.06
N LEU A 739 26.83 21.25 26.06
CA LEU A 739 26.44 21.90 24.83
C LEU A 739 25.70 20.93 23.92
N ASN A 740 24.71 21.43 23.16
CA ASN A 740 23.87 20.63 22.26
C ASN A 740 23.14 19.50 23.00
N PHE A 741 22.81 19.72 24.27
CA PHE A 741 22.08 18.80 25.14
C PHE A 741 20.81 18.27 24.46
N ALA A 742 20.10 19.14 23.75
CA ALA A 742 19.15 18.78 22.69
C ALA A 742 19.56 19.46 21.39
N SER A 743 19.63 18.70 20.30
CA SER A 743 20.08 19.18 18.99
C SER A 743 19.12 18.72 17.90
N PRO A 744 18.03 19.46 17.68
CA PRO A 744 17.06 19.12 16.65
C PRO A 744 17.72 19.09 15.26
N THR A 745 17.47 18.02 14.52
CA THR A 745 17.96 17.83 13.14
C THR A 745 17.30 18.77 12.13
N SER A 746 16.11 19.30 12.46
CA SER A 746 15.45 20.40 11.76
C SER A 746 14.87 21.40 12.77
N ALA A 747 14.85 22.68 12.44
CA ALA A 747 14.51 23.72 13.39
C ALA A 747 13.13 23.51 14.07
N LEU A 748 13.14 23.47 15.40
CA LEU A 748 11.94 23.58 16.24
C LEU A 748 11.78 25.04 16.70
N PRO A 749 10.55 25.52 16.94
CA PRO A 749 10.33 26.89 17.38
C PRO A 749 10.80 27.08 18.82
N GLY A 750 12.04 27.50 19.05
CA GLY A 750 12.60 27.61 20.41
C GLY A 750 11.83 28.54 21.35
N ALA A 751 11.16 29.57 20.81
CA ALA A 751 10.27 30.44 21.58
C ALA A 751 9.07 29.69 22.20
N LYS A 752 8.72 28.53 21.64
CA LYS A 752 7.62 27.64 22.05
C LYS A 752 8.09 26.40 22.80
N THR A 753 9.39 26.23 22.94
CA THR A 753 10.01 25.12 23.65
C THR A 753 10.09 25.43 25.14
N THR A 754 9.78 24.42 25.96
CA THR A 754 9.92 24.40 27.41
C THR A 754 10.40 23.01 27.86
N PHE A 755 10.65 22.85 29.15
CA PHE A 755 11.09 21.58 29.75
C PHE A 755 10.20 21.25 30.94
N ARG A 756 9.59 20.07 30.94
CA ARG A 756 8.63 19.58 31.94
C ARG A 756 8.69 18.06 32.00
N ASP A 757 8.61 17.47 33.18
CA ASP A 757 8.54 16.01 33.29
C ASP A 757 7.15 15.53 32.84
N ILE A 758 7.07 14.91 31.67
CA ILE A 758 5.82 14.33 31.15
C ILE A 758 5.69 12.87 31.62
N SER A 759 6.82 12.25 31.92
CA SER A 759 6.95 10.82 32.14
C SER A 759 6.87 10.39 33.61
N GLY A 760 7.01 11.34 34.53
CA GLY A 760 7.07 11.12 35.98
C GLY A 760 8.32 10.36 36.40
N ASP A 761 9.44 10.54 35.70
CA ASP A 761 10.72 9.88 36.01
C ASP A 761 11.70 10.77 36.81
N GLY A 762 11.27 11.97 37.16
CA GLY A 762 12.01 12.99 37.88
C GLY A 762 12.92 13.83 36.99
N LYS A 763 12.87 13.67 35.65
CA LYS A 763 13.65 14.49 34.71
C LYS A 763 12.71 15.25 33.79
N ALA A 764 13.04 16.51 33.57
CA ALA A 764 12.32 17.31 32.62
C ALA A 764 12.57 16.82 31.18
N ASP A 765 11.47 16.61 30.47
CA ASP A 765 11.41 16.25 29.07
C ASP A 765 11.41 17.50 28.19
N TYR A 766 11.81 17.34 26.93
CA TYR A 766 11.75 18.43 25.96
C TYR A 766 10.31 18.55 25.45
N VAL A 767 9.70 19.73 25.57
CA VAL A 767 8.30 19.96 25.20
C VAL A 767 8.21 21.16 24.27
N THR A 768 7.42 21.05 23.19
CA THR A 768 7.08 22.18 22.31
C THR A 768 5.58 22.39 22.29
N ILE A 769 5.14 23.60 22.62
CA ILE A 769 3.72 23.98 22.71
C ILE A 769 3.37 24.92 21.55
N TYR A 770 2.60 24.43 20.59
CA TYR A 770 2.22 25.18 19.39
C TYR A 770 1.07 26.16 19.62
N ASP A 771 0.89 27.06 18.64
CA ASP A 771 -0.30 27.93 18.65
C ASP A 771 -1.53 27.05 18.44
N GLY A 772 -2.64 27.35 19.14
CA GLY A 772 -3.78 26.43 19.22
C GLY A 772 -3.66 25.43 20.38
N GLY A 773 -2.46 25.23 20.92
CA GLY A 773 -2.22 24.46 22.14
C GLY A 773 -1.82 23.01 21.91
N SER A 774 -1.56 22.56 20.68
CA SER A 774 -0.99 21.24 20.47
C SER A 774 0.40 21.15 21.14
N VAL A 775 0.74 19.97 21.63
CA VAL A 775 1.96 19.74 22.41
C VAL A 775 2.68 18.52 21.84
N SER A 776 3.95 18.68 21.50
CA SER A 776 4.85 17.57 21.14
C SER A 776 5.95 17.44 22.18
N ALA A 777 6.35 16.20 22.49
CA ALA A 777 7.33 15.94 23.54
C ALA A 777 8.37 14.88 23.15
N TRP A 778 9.52 14.94 23.81
CA TRP A 778 10.59 13.97 23.73
C TRP A 778 11.06 13.58 25.12
N LEU A 779 10.98 12.30 25.41
CA LEU A 779 11.44 11.72 26.67
C LEU A 779 12.97 11.89 26.81
N ASN A 780 13.38 12.49 27.92
CA ASN A 780 14.77 12.70 28.28
C ASN A 780 15.41 11.38 28.79
N ARG A 781 16.31 10.80 28.00
CA ARG A 781 17.08 9.59 28.38
C ARG A 781 18.48 9.93 28.89
N GLY A 782 18.66 11.16 29.37
CA GLY A 782 19.93 11.73 29.77
C GLY A 782 20.52 12.71 28.75
N GLY A 783 19.75 13.19 27.77
CA GLY A 783 20.21 14.13 26.74
C GLY A 783 21.43 13.67 25.94
N ASN A 784 21.96 14.52 25.05
CA ASN A 784 23.05 14.16 24.13
C ASN A 784 24.44 14.10 24.79
N ILE A 785 24.52 13.52 25.99
CA ILE A 785 25.76 13.43 26.76
C ILE A 785 26.60 12.26 26.21
N GLY A 786 27.13 12.40 24.99
CA GLY A 786 28.01 11.40 24.36
C GLY A 786 28.46 11.74 22.94
N GLY A 787 29.57 12.49 22.80
CA GLY A 787 30.24 12.74 21.52
C GLY A 787 31.26 13.89 21.56
N ILE A 788 32.38 13.69 22.27
CA ILE A 788 33.65 14.43 22.03
C ILE A 788 34.51 13.56 21.13
#